data_AF-A0A674BGK7-F1
#
_entry.id   AF-A0A674BGK7-F1
#
_cell.length_a   1.000
_cell.length_b   1.000
_cell.length_c   1.000
_cell.angle_alpha   90.00
_cell.angle_beta   90.00
_cell.angle_gamma   90.00
#
_symmetry.space_group_name_H-M   'P 1'
#
loop_
_entity.id
_entity.type
_entity.pdbx_description
1 polymer ?
#
loop_
_entity_poly.entity_id
_entity_poly.type
_entity_poly.pdbx_seq_one_letter_code
_entity_poly.pdbx_strand_id
1 'polypeptide(L)'
;MDPPREVSYLQSSCGTGDSVASLDDIAVDFIANESSEESAGEREEEIGANTELTNNLTDILTEQPTHTETVSAQRPDSLSLAMAEPERWTSRGDGEVTLRMGESGFAAEPPLTVDQMFKTAVERFGSYTALGWKEGEQTKTMNYQEYYQACRTAAKSFLKLGLERYHGVGILGFNSAEWFISDIAAIMAGGFAVGIYTTNSPEACQYLAENCKANIIVVENHKQLQKILQVQDKLPHLKAIIQYKDALKEKRPNLYTWVEFMELGRDESNSQLDDIIATQKPNQCCTLIYTSGTTGQPKGVMLSHDNLTWTAFAVGRHVRLTEATKSQEIVVSYLPLSHIAAQMVDIWVTMKVGGATYFAQPDALKGSLVNTMREVRPTAFMGVPRVWEKMQEKMKSVGAKSSTVRRKVAVWAKGVGLKTNLSKMNQTPVNYRLAKKLVFRKVRKALGLDRCTKCYTGAAPITKDTLEFFLSLDIPVYELYGMSESTGPHTISLPNAFRLTSVGKLIPGCETKIHSPDQEGNGEICFWGRHVFMGYLNQADKTEDALDAEGWLHSGDLGKHDDNGFLFITGRIKELIITAGGENIPPVPIEDAVKEAVSLVSNAMLIGDKRKFLAMLLTIKCQVNGDTGAPEDELTPEAVELCRKLGSNATRVSEIAGGRDRVIHAAIQEGINRVNENATSNAQRIQKWIILDQDFSITGGELGPTMKLKRPVVMKMYKEQVEHFYKEVVTPINTYLDQRHIGCERIIQLKTSICSLSSHPVFARKKNVSYLLLLFCSVCIGLVSEF
;
A
#
# COMPACT_ATOMS: atom_id res chain seq x y z
N MET A 1 -50.44 36.53 43.38
CA MET A 1 -50.77 37.95 43.62
C MET A 1 -49.47 38.67 43.83
N ASP A 2 -49.18 39.58 42.89
CA ASP A 2 -48.03 40.48 42.75
C ASP A 2 -47.95 41.58 43.82
N PRO A 3 -46.98 42.54 43.79
CA PRO A 3 -45.54 42.55 43.41
C PRO A 3 -44.74 43.37 44.50
N PRO A 4 -43.79 44.32 44.23
CA PRO A 4 -42.76 44.58 43.18
C PRO A 4 -41.32 44.62 43.79
N ARG A 5 -40.23 45.25 43.30
CA ARG A 5 -39.80 46.15 42.17
C ARG A 5 -38.38 45.68 41.69
N GLU A 6 -37.78 46.00 40.54
CA GLU A 6 -37.51 47.27 39.80
C GLU A 6 -36.44 48.16 40.50
N VAL A 7 -35.38 48.75 39.89
CA VAL A 7 -35.03 49.23 38.52
C VAL A 7 -33.48 49.13 38.40
N SER A 8 -32.77 48.88 37.27
CA SER A 8 -32.55 49.85 36.16
C SER A 8 -31.84 49.33 34.87
N TYR A 9 -32.43 49.70 33.73
CA TYR A 9 -31.87 50.25 32.45
C TYR A 9 -30.60 49.69 31.76
N LEU A 10 -30.47 49.64 30.40
CA LEU A 10 -31.41 49.41 29.27
C LEU A 10 -30.64 49.48 27.91
N GLN A 11 -30.91 48.55 26.96
CA GLN A 11 -30.88 48.66 25.47
C GLN A 11 -29.61 49.20 24.71
N SER A 12 -29.33 48.92 23.42
CA SER A 12 -30.06 48.26 22.31
C SER A 12 -29.05 47.54 21.35
N SER A 13 -29.38 46.44 20.65
CA SER A 13 -29.80 46.33 19.22
C SER A 13 -28.76 46.79 18.16
N CYS A 14 -28.56 46.20 16.96
CA CYS A 14 -28.97 44.96 16.27
C CYS A 14 -28.05 44.78 15.02
N GLY A 15 -27.87 43.57 14.44
CA GLY A 15 -27.21 43.44 13.13
C GLY A 15 -26.62 42.06 12.80
N THR A 16 -27.09 41.45 11.71
CA THR A 16 -26.68 40.12 11.19
C THR A 16 -25.46 40.16 10.27
N GLY A 17 -24.65 39.10 10.24
CA GLY A 17 -23.64 38.89 9.18
C GLY A 17 -22.81 37.62 9.36
N ASP A 18 -23.17 36.54 8.67
CA ASP A 18 -22.30 35.37 8.49
C ASP A 18 -21.04 35.74 7.71
N SER A 19 -19.87 35.31 8.18
CA SER A 19 -18.70 35.16 7.30
C SER A 19 -17.78 34.04 7.79
N VAL A 20 -17.41 33.18 6.85
CA VAL A 20 -16.47 32.07 7.06
C VAL A 20 -15.05 32.64 7.03
N ALA A 21 -14.30 32.50 8.13
CA ALA A 21 -12.93 33.02 8.21
C ALA A 21 -11.97 32.24 7.28
N SER A 22 -11.37 32.97 6.33
CA SER A 22 -10.48 32.43 5.29
C SER A 22 -9.02 32.30 5.74
N LEU A 23 -8.29 31.39 5.10
CA LEU A 23 -6.98 30.86 5.51
C LEU A 23 -5.74 31.72 5.16
N ASP A 24 -5.87 33.05 4.99
CA ASP A 24 -4.83 33.88 4.37
C ASP A 24 -4.01 34.81 5.31
N ASP A 25 -4.37 34.97 6.59
CA ASP A 25 -3.77 36.02 7.47
C ASP A 25 -2.56 35.61 8.35
N ILE A 26 -1.98 34.41 8.20
CA ILE A 26 -0.78 33.99 8.96
C ILE A 26 0.47 33.96 8.07
N ALA A 27 0.87 35.14 7.57
CA ALA A 27 2.07 35.29 6.73
C ALA A 27 2.83 36.63 6.81
N VAL A 28 2.51 37.55 7.74
CA VAL A 28 3.24 38.82 7.91
C VAL A 28 3.48 39.15 9.40
N ASP A 29 4.53 38.55 9.97
CA ASP A 29 5.47 39.22 10.88
C ASP A 29 6.65 38.27 11.20
N PHE A 30 7.70 38.80 11.84
CA PHE A 30 9.02 38.20 12.17
C PHE A 30 10.23 38.61 11.30
N ILE A 31 10.39 39.91 11.04
CA ILE A 31 11.73 40.56 10.98
C ILE A 31 11.68 41.93 11.70
N ALA A 32 11.63 41.90 13.04
CA ALA A 32 11.99 43.02 13.92
C ALA A 32 12.29 42.46 15.31
N ASN A 33 13.40 42.90 15.92
CA ASN A 33 13.99 42.40 17.18
C ASN A 33 14.38 40.88 17.14
N GLU A 34 15.57 40.46 17.54
CA GLU A 34 16.45 40.99 18.58
C GLU A 34 17.92 41.06 18.15
N SER A 35 18.61 42.06 18.70
CA SER A 35 20.05 42.25 18.59
C SER A 35 20.60 42.64 19.96
N SER A 36 21.09 41.67 20.72
CA SER A 36 21.99 41.88 21.86
C SER A 36 22.70 40.57 22.20
N GLU A 37 23.93 40.73 22.70
CA GLU A 37 24.90 39.65 22.93
C GLU A 37 24.57 38.83 24.18
N GLU A 38 25.04 37.59 24.23
CA GLU A 38 26.00 37.23 25.29
C GLU A 38 26.87 36.04 24.87
N SER A 39 28.12 36.03 25.34
CA SER A 39 29.16 35.08 24.94
C SER A 39 29.55 34.15 26.09
N ALA A 40 29.86 32.90 25.77
CA ALA A 40 30.63 32.01 26.63
C ALA A 40 31.56 31.18 25.74
N GLY A 41 32.86 31.23 26.04
CA GLY A 41 33.92 30.81 25.11
C GLY A 41 34.24 29.32 25.11
N GLU A 42 34.77 28.87 23.99
CA GLU A 42 35.45 27.58 23.85
C GLU A 42 36.78 27.61 24.64
N ARG A 43 37.19 26.45 25.19
CA ARG A 43 38.59 26.16 25.51
C ARG A 43 38.94 24.77 25.00
N GLU A 44 39.95 24.74 24.15
CA GLU A 44 40.69 23.54 23.78
C GLU A 44 41.70 23.20 24.88
N GLU A 45 41.98 21.91 25.09
CA GLU A 45 43.20 21.43 25.73
C GLU A 45 43.58 20.07 25.12
N GLU A 46 44.52 20.08 24.16
CA GLU A 46 45.49 18.98 24.03
C GLU A 46 46.60 19.24 25.06
N ILE A 47 47.23 18.24 25.69
CA ILE A 47 48.35 17.43 25.15
C ILE A 47 48.64 16.32 26.17
N GLY A 48 49.08 15.12 25.75
CA GLY A 48 49.74 14.20 26.69
C GLY A 48 49.79 12.74 26.25
N ALA A 49 50.80 12.38 25.44
CA ALA A 49 50.98 11.02 24.94
C ALA A 49 51.29 9.98 26.03
N ASN A 50 50.91 8.72 25.78
CA ASN A 50 51.87 7.63 25.81
C ASN A 50 51.45 6.48 24.87
N THR A 51 52.45 5.89 24.20
CA THR A 51 52.27 4.81 23.22
C THR A 51 53.22 3.69 23.60
N GLU A 52 52.75 2.45 23.71
CA GLU A 52 53.61 1.29 23.50
C GLU A 52 52.81 0.06 23.04
N LEU A 53 53.32 -0.60 22.00
CA LEU A 53 52.92 -1.94 21.56
C LEU A 53 53.65 -2.97 22.47
N THR A 54 53.37 -4.28 22.51
CA THR A 54 53.06 -5.20 21.41
C THR A 54 52.57 -6.56 21.94
N ASN A 55 51.91 -7.32 21.06
CA ASN A 55 51.53 -8.74 21.11
C ASN A 55 52.35 -9.71 22.00
N ASN A 56 51.67 -10.76 22.50
CA ASN A 56 52.08 -12.14 22.20
C ASN A 56 50.91 -13.13 22.28
N LEU A 57 50.90 -14.10 21.36
CA LEU A 57 50.04 -15.29 21.30
C LEU A 57 50.83 -16.51 21.79
N THR A 58 50.17 -17.47 22.45
CA THR A 58 50.08 -18.90 22.04
C THR A 58 49.35 -19.75 23.09
N ASP A 59 48.44 -20.59 22.61
CA ASP A 59 48.10 -21.97 23.00
C ASP A 59 48.16 -22.46 24.47
N ILE A 60 47.12 -23.22 24.85
CA ILE A 60 47.25 -24.58 25.42
C ILE A 60 45.92 -25.35 25.24
N LEU A 61 46.03 -26.58 24.73
CA LEU A 61 44.98 -27.61 24.71
C LEU A 61 45.15 -28.55 25.91
N THR A 62 44.06 -29.06 26.49
CA THR A 62 44.08 -30.32 27.26
C THR A 62 42.69 -30.97 27.36
N GLU A 63 42.66 -32.30 27.39
CA GLU A 63 41.45 -33.13 27.34
C GLU A 63 41.11 -33.81 28.68
N GLN A 64 39.80 -34.09 28.88
CA GLN A 64 39.23 -35.28 29.57
C GLN A 64 39.48 -35.52 31.09
N PRO A 65 38.80 -36.49 31.75
CA PRO A 65 37.39 -36.96 31.61
C PRO A 65 36.69 -37.16 32.99
N THR A 66 35.40 -37.55 33.04
CA THR A 66 34.87 -38.76 33.76
C THR A 66 33.33 -38.85 33.85
N HIS A 67 32.83 -40.06 34.12
CA HIS A 67 31.43 -40.52 34.05
C HIS A 67 30.52 -40.13 35.24
N THR A 68 29.20 -40.09 35.02
CA THR A 68 28.27 -40.91 35.84
C THR A 68 26.99 -41.31 35.08
N GLU A 69 26.39 -42.40 35.56
CA GLU A 69 25.47 -43.36 34.94
C GLU A 69 24.08 -42.87 34.47
N THR A 70 23.57 -43.58 33.46
CA THR A 70 22.16 -43.57 33.01
C THR A 70 21.29 -44.53 33.83
N VAL A 71 20.08 -44.12 34.21
CA VAL A 71 19.03 -45.03 34.70
C VAL A 71 17.90 -45.11 33.67
N SER A 72 17.67 -46.31 33.15
CA SER A 72 16.61 -46.62 32.18
C SER A 72 15.29 -46.90 32.87
N ALA A 73 14.21 -46.21 32.45
CA ALA A 73 12.83 -46.60 32.73
C ALA A 73 12.09 -46.82 31.41
N GLN A 74 11.74 -48.08 31.13
CA GLN A 74 10.99 -48.45 29.92
C GLN A 74 9.54 -47.93 29.99
N ARG A 75 9.05 -47.36 28.89
CA ARG A 75 7.60 -47.12 28.69
C ARG A 75 6.96 -48.36 28.03
N PRO A 76 5.68 -48.67 28.33
CA PRO A 76 4.96 -49.73 27.62
C PRO A 76 4.66 -49.33 26.18
N ASP A 77 4.71 -50.30 25.26
CA ASP A 77 4.27 -50.12 23.88
C ASP A 77 2.80 -49.69 23.82
N SER A 78 2.55 -48.50 23.30
CA SER A 78 1.24 -48.07 22.84
C SER A 78 1.36 -47.60 21.39
N LEU A 79 0.43 -48.06 20.56
CA LEU A 79 0.41 -47.87 19.12
C LEU A 79 0.61 -46.40 18.74
N SER A 80 1.80 -46.07 18.20
CA SER A 80 2.03 -44.80 17.54
C SER A 80 1.28 -44.81 16.20
N LEU A 81 0.05 -44.28 16.22
CA LEU A 81 -0.43 -43.52 15.08
C LEU A 81 0.60 -42.41 14.87
N ALA A 82 1.45 -42.58 13.85
CA ALA A 82 2.43 -41.57 13.48
C ALA A 82 1.69 -40.29 13.15
N MET A 83 1.74 -39.32 14.07
CA MET A 83 1.28 -37.97 13.79
C MET A 83 2.17 -37.46 12.67
N ALA A 84 1.58 -37.24 11.49
CA ALA A 84 2.29 -36.60 10.38
C ALA A 84 2.91 -35.29 10.90
N GLU A 85 4.15 -35.01 10.53
CA GLU A 85 4.78 -33.75 10.91
C GLU A 85 3.93 -32.58 10.38
N PRO A 86 3.81 -31.47 11.12
CA PRO A 86 2.96 -30.37 10.70
C PRO A 86 3.40 -29.85 9.32
N GLU A 87 2.46 -29.72 8.40
CA GLU A 87 2.74 -29.17 7.08
C GLU A 87 3.23 -27.71 7.20
N ARG A 88 3.92 -27.20 6.16
CA ARG A 88 4.41 -25.81 6.13
C ARG A 88 3.30 -24.78 5.94
N TRP A 89 2.06 -25.24 5.78
CA TRP A 89 0.85 -24.46 5.61
C TRP A 89 -0.35 -25.21 6.18
N THR A 90 -1.47 -24.51 6.36
CA THR A 90 -2.78 -25.08 6.65
C THR A 90 -3.88 -24.10 6.24
N SER A 91 -5.09 -24.59 5.94
CA SER A 91 -6.28 -23.75 5.77
C SER A 91 -7.18 -23.72 7.02
N ARG A 92 -6.77 -24.39 8.10
CA ARG A 92 -7.50 -24.48 9.37
C ARG A 92 -7.08 -23.39 10.34
N GLY A 93 -8.05 -22.64 10.87
CA GLY A 93 -7.78 -21.61 11.88
C GLY A 93 -7.26 -22.17 13.22
N ASP A 94 -7.64 -23.40 13.57
CA ASP A 94 -7.17 -24.12 14.76
C ASP A 94 -5.89 -24.95 14.52
N GLY A 95 -5.29 -24.81 13.33
CA GLY A 95 -4.11 -25.56 12.91
C GLY A 95 -2.79 -25.01 13.43
N GLU A 96 -1.76 -25.84 13.31
CA GLU A 96 -0.35 -25.52 13.57
C GLU A 96 0.47 -25.80 12.31
N VAL A 97 1.51 -25.00 12.07
CA VAL A 97 2.43 -25.18 10.93
C VAL A 97 3.86 -25.43 11.39
N THR A 98 4.68 -26.05 10.53
CA THR A 98 6.13 -26.10 10.72
C THR A 98 6.75 -24.75 10.34
N LEU A 99 7.42 -24.10 11.28
CA LEU A 99 8.10 -22.82 11.06
C LEU A 99 9.32 -22.99 10.15
N ARG A 100 9.52 -22.04 9.22
CA ARG A 100 10.66 -22.00 8.28
C ARG A 100 11.94 -21.47 8.99
N MET A 101 12.36 -22.16 10.05
CA MET A 101 13.55 -21.82 10.83
C MET A 101 14.83 -22.00 10.01
N GLY A 102 15.83 -21.15 10.25
CA GLY A 102 17.19 -21.31 9.73
C GLY A 102 18.19 -21.62 10.83
N GLU A 103 19.36 -22.13 10.46
CA GLU A 103 20.40 -22.55 11.42
C GLU A 103 21.11 -21.38 12.12
N SER A 104 21.12 -20.18 11.52
CA SER A 104 21.79 -19.01 12.08
C SER A 104 21.15 -17.68 11.66
N GLY A 105 21.67 -16.58 12.20
CA GLY A 105 21.21 -15.22 11.87
C GLY A 105 19.77 -14.95 12.30
N PHE A 106 19.07 -14.09 11.56
CA PHE A 106 17.70 -13.69 11.92
C PHE A 106 16.71 -14.85 11.85
N ALA A 107 16.91 -15.83 10.95
CA ALA A 107 16.01 -16.97 10.80
C ALA A 107 16.04 -17.93 12.01
N ALA A 108 17.12 -17.90 12.81
CA ALA A 108 17.31 -18.71 14.02
C ALA A 108 16.77 -18.06 15.31
N GLU A 109 16.28 -16.80 15.27
CA GLU A 109 15.76 -16.09 16.45
C GLU A 109 14.64 -16.92 17.12
N PRO A 110 14.67 -17.18 18.45
CA PRO A 110 13.65 -18.00 19.12
C PRO A 110 12.21 -17.54 18.80
N PRO A 111 11.31 -18.43 18.34
CA PRO A 111 9.91 -18.10 18.10
C PRO A 111 9.20 -17.62 19.37
N LEU A 112 8.35 -16.60 19.25
CA LEU A 112 7.62 -15.99 20.37
C LEU A 112 6.13 -15.87 20.08
N THR A 113 5.31 -16.01 21.11
CA THR A 113 3.91 -15.56 21.07
C THR A 113 3.82 -14.03 21.16
N VAL A 114 2.69 -13.47 20.74
CA VAL A 114 2.43 -12.02 20.83
C VAL A 114 2.45 -11.55 22.29
N ASP A 115 1.89 -12.33 23.22
CA ASP A 115 1.93 -12.04 24.66
C ASP A 115 3.37 -12.06 25.22
N GLN A 116 4.20 -13.03 24.83
CA GLN A 116 5.62 -13.05 25.23
C GLN A 116 6.36 -11.81 24.73
N MET A 117 6.16 -11.40 23.46
CA MET A 117 6.75 -10.17 22.93
C MET A 117 6.29 -8.92 23.70
N PHE A 118 5.00 -8.86 24.06
CA PHE A 118 4.44 -7.72 24.79
C PHE A 118 4.92 -7.69 26.24
N LYS A 119 4.99 -8.82 26.95
CA LYS A 119 5.59 -8.92 28.29
C LYS A 119 7.03 -8.42 28.30
N THR A 120 7.86 -8.86 27.35
CA THR A 120 9.22 -8.33 27.20
C THR A 120 9.25 -6.82 26.88
N ALA A 121 8.28 -6.29 26.15
CA ALA A 121 8.17 -4.84 25.94
C ALA A 121 7.78 -4.09 27.23
N VAL A 122 6.89 -4.65 28.06
CA VAL A 122 6.51 -4.07 29.37
C VAL A 122 7.67 -4.11 30.35
N GLU A 123 8.38 -5.24 30.46
CA GLU A 123 9.55 -5.40 31.32
C GLU A 123 10.67 -4.40 31.01
N ARG A 124 10.86 -4.07 29.71
CA ARG A 124 11.93 -3.18 29.24
C ARG A 124 11.51 -1.71 29.11
N PHE A 125 10.25 -1.45 28.80
CA PHE A 125 9.74 -0.14 28.38
C PHE A 125 8.45 0.29 29.10
N GLY A 126 8.04 -0.38 30.20
CA GLY A 126 6.74 -0.22 30.84
C GLY A 126 6.31 1.23 31.13
N SER A 127 7.23 2.10 31.51
CA SER A 127 7.00 3.53 31.79
C SER A 127 7.06 4.46 30.57
N TYR A 128 7.51 3.97 29.41
CA TYR A 128 7.57 4.75 28.18
C TYR A 128 6.18 4.81 27.52
N THR A 129 5.88 5.92 26.84
CA THR A 129 4.63 6.10 26.08
C THR A 129 4.51 5.03 25.00
N ALA A 130 3.45 4.23 25.03
CA ALA A 130 3.10 3.30 23.96
C ALA A 130 2.19 3.99 22.93
N LEU A 131 1.11 4.64 23.41
CA LEU A 131 0.06 5.22 22.59
C LEU A 131 -0.18 6.69 22.94
N GLY A 132 -0.58 7.50 21.96
CA GLY A 132 -0.97 8.89 22.15
C GLY A 132 -2.08 9.34 21.20
N TRP A 133 -3.01 10.17 21.68
CA TRP A 133 -4.12 10.71 20.89
C TRP A 133 -4.52 12.10 21.36
N LYS A 134 -5.30 12.81 20.53
CA LYS A 134 -5.96 14.05 20.93
C LYS A 134 -7.38 13.78 21.43
N GLU A 135 -7.73 14.44 22.53
CA GLU A 135 -9.08 14.56 23.05
C GLU A 135 -9.40 16.05 23.23
N GLY A 136 -10.17 16.62 22.30
CA GLY A 136 -10.25 18.06 22.13
C GLY A 136 -8.87 18.66 21.82
N GLU A 137 -8.46 19.67 22.58
CA GLU A 137 -7.13 20.29 22.46
C GLU A 137 -6.03 19.52 23.23
N GLN A 138 -6.41 18.66 24.18
CA GLN A 138 -5.46 17.96 25.04
C GLN A 138 -4.87 16.74 24.33
N THR A 139 -3.57 16.49 24.54
CA THR A 139 -2.92 15.24 24.14
C THR A 139 -2.93 14.28 25.32
N LYS A 140 -3.59 13.14 25.16
CA LYS A 140 -3.53 12.02 26.10
C LYS A 140 -2.50 11.00 25.63
N THR A 141 -1.94 10.27 26.59
CA THR A 141 -0.97 9.20 26.37
C THR A 141 -1.28 8.01 27.27
N MET A 142 -0.79 6.84 26.87
CA MET A 142 -0.83 5.60 27.64
C MET A 142 0.54 4.94 27.55
N ASN A 143 1.11 4.51 28.67
CA ASN A 143 2.40 3.81 28.70
C ASN A 143 2.25 2.30 28.42
N TYR A 144 3.36 1.60 28.22
CA TYR A 144 3.34 0.16 27.91
C TYR A 144 2.69 -0.68 29.02
N GLN A 145 2.88 -0.34 30.30
CA GLN A 145 2.28 -1.03 31.43
C GLN A 145 0.74 -0.89 31.45
N GLU A 146 0.25 0.33 31.26
CA GLU A 146 -1.18 0.65 31.15
C GLU A 146 -1.82 -0.02 29.93
N TYR A 147 -1.14 0.03 28.79
CA TYR A 147 -1.62 -0.56 27.54
C TYR A 147 -1.76 -2.09 27.65
N TYR A 148 -0.77 -2.76 28.24
CA TYR A 148 -0.84 -4.19 28.51
C TYR A 148 -1.97 -4.55 29.49
N GLN A 149 -2.15 -3.77 30.56
CA GLN A 149 -3.25 -3.98 31.52
C GLN A 149 -4.63 -3.72 30.89
N ALA A 150 -4.75 -2.75 29.98
CA ALA A 150 -5.97 -2.50 29.22
C ALA A 150 -6.29 -3.68 28.28
N CYS A 151 -5.30 -4.21 27.57
CA CYS A 151 -5.45 -5.40 26.72
C CYS A 151 -5.92 -6.62 27.54
N ARG A 152 -5.31 -6.88 28.70
CA ARG A 152 -5.73 -7.98 29.58
C ARG A 152 -7.14 -7.80 30.14
N THR A 153 -7.53 -6.57 30.46
CA THR A 153 -8.90 -6.26 30.92
C THR A 153 -9.91 -6.54 29.81
N ALA A 154 -9.68 -6.02 28.61
CA ALA A 154 -10.52 -6.28 27.44
C ALA A 154 -10.55 -7.78 27.05
N ALA A 155 -9.45 -8.51 27.21
CA ALA A 155 -9.41 -9.95 26.94
C ALA A 155 -10.33 -10.73 27.89
N LYS A 156 -10.31 -10.40 29.20
CA LYS A 156 -11.28 -10.96 30.17
C LYS A 156 -12.71 -10.59 29.83
N SER A 157 -12.96 -9.35 29.40
CA SER A 157 -14.29 -8.93 28.93
C SER A 157 -14.77 -9.73 27.71
N PHE A 158 -13.89 -10.04 26.74
CA PHE A 158 -14.25 -10.88 25.60
C PHE A 158 -14.58 -12.32 26.03
N LEU A 159 -13.80 -12.91 26.95
CA LEU A 159 -14.11 -14.23 27.52
C LEU A 159 -15.45 -14.21 28.27
N LYS A 160 -15.74 -13.15 29.04
CA LYS A 160 -17.01 -12.96 29.76
C LYS A 160 -18.21 -12.84 28.83
N LEU A 161 -18.02 -12.20 27.67
CA LEU A 161 -19.02 -12.12 26.58
C LEU A 161 -19.07 -13.40 25.71
N GLY A 162 -18.31 -14.44 26.07
CA GLY A 162 -18.37 -15.75 25.45
C GLY A 162 -17.55 -15.90 24.17
N LEU A 163 -16.46 -15.15 23.99
CA LEU A 163 -15.49 -15.43 22.92
C LEU A 163 -14.94 -16.86 23.07
N GLU A 164 -15.16 -17.69 22.06
CA GLU A 164 -14.58 -19.02 21.97
C GLU A 164 -13.18 -18.95 21.33
N ARG A 165 -12.33 -19.94 21.64
CA ARG A 165 -11.04 -20.07 20.96
C ARG A 165 -11.25 -20.22 19.44
N TYR A 166 -10.33 -19.66 18.67
CA TYR A 166 -10.33 -19.73 17.20
C TYR A 166 -11.62 -19.17 16.55
N HIS A 167 -12.30 -18.24 17.22
CA HIS A 167 -13.40 -17.44 16.66
C HIS A 167 -12.98 -15.97 16.53
N GLY A 168 -13.55 -15.27 15.56
CA GLY A 168 -13.17 -13.89 15.26
C GLY A 168 -13.68 -12.85 16.27
N VAL A 169 -12.84 -11.86 16.53
CA VAL A 169 -13.25 -10.53 17.01
C VAL A 169 -13.10 -9.55 15.85
N GLY A 170 -14.22 -9.13 15.26
CA GLY A 170 -14.25 -8.16 14.16
C GLY A 170 -14.04 -6.74 14.68
N ILE A 171 -13.11 -5.97 14.11
CA ILE A 171 -12.78 -4.61 14.56
C ILE A 171 -13.00 -3.62 13.40
N LEU A 172 -14.14 -2.92 13.43
CA LEU A 172 -14.64 -2.04 12.38
C LEU A 172 -14.60 -0.57 12.82
N GLY A 173 -13.49 0.10 12.53
CA GLY A 173 -13.30 1.49 12.94
C GLY A 173 -12.04 2.14 12.39
N PHE A 174 -11.93 3.46 12.53
CA PHE A 174 -10.68 4.17 12.30
C PHE A 174 -9.68 3.93 13.44
N ASN A 175 -8.41 4.25 13.19
CA ASN A 175 -7.30 3.98 14.09
C ASN A 175 -7.48 4.70 15.44
N SER A 176 -7.46 3.93 16.53
CA SER A 176 -7.57 4.45 17.90
C SER A 176 -6.95 3.49 18.93
N ALA A 177 -6.86 3.94 20.18
CA ALA A 177 -6.38 3.10 21.28
C ALA A 177 -7.28 1.89 21.53
N GLU A 178 -8.61 2.05 21.39
CA GLU A 178 -9.59 0.97 21.56
C GLU A 178 -9.47 -0.08 20.45
N TRP A 179 -9.12 0.33 19.22
CA TRP A 179 -8.79 -0.60 18.13
C TRP A 179 -7.57 -1.46 18.52
N PHE A 180 -6.49 -0.81 18.95
CA PHE A 180 -5.24 -1.43 19.39
C PHE A 180 -5.42 -2.38 20.58
N ILE A 181 -6.25 -1.98 21.57
CA ILE A 181 -6.58 -2.79 22.73
C ILE A 181 -7.40 -4.01 22.30
N SER A 182 -8.38 -3.84 21.41
CA SER A 182 -9.24 -4.92 20.93
C SER A 182 -8.49 -5.99 20.13
N ASP A 183 -7.53 -5.60 19.28
CA ASP A 183 -6.71 -6.50 18.47
C ASP A 183 -5.87 -7.44 19.37
N ILE A 184 -5.06 -6.87 20.27
CA ILE A 184 -4.25 -7.67 21.18
C ILE A 184 -5.12 -8.44 22.18
N ALA A 185 -6.22 -7.87 22.67
CA ALA A 185 -7.11 -8.54 23.61
C ALA A 185 -7.79 -9.78 22.99
N ALA A 186 -8.17 -9.72 21.70
CA ALA A 186 -8.69 -10.87 20.97
C ALA A 186 -7.66 -12.00 20.89
N ILE A 187 -6.40 -11.64 20.58
CA ILE A 187 -5.28 -12.57 20.55
C ILE A 187 -5.03 -13.17 21.94
N MET A 188 -4.94 -12.36 23.00
CA MET A 188 -4.74 -12.84 24.38
C MET A 188 -5.86 -13.79 24.85
N ALA A 189 -7.11 -13.53 24.47
CA ALA A 189 -8.25 -14.40 24.76
C ALA A 189 -8.30 -15.68 23.88
N GLY A 190 -7.35 -15.89 22.96
CA GLY A 190 -7.28 -17.07 22.11
C GLY A 190 -8.26 -17.08 20.93
N GLY A 191 -8.88 -15.95 20.63
CA GLY A 191 -9.63 -15.72 19.39
C GLY A 191 -8.72 -15.17 18.28
N PHE A 192 -9.31 -14.86 17.14
CA PHE A 192 -8.61 -14.14 16.06
C PHE A 192 -8.89 -12.65 16.12
N ALA A 193 -7.85 -11.83 16.03
CA ALA A 193 -8.02 -10.42 15.69
C ALA A 193 -8.39 -10.28 14.20
N VAL A 194 -9.44 -9.51 13.89
CA VAL A 194 -9.96 -9.38 12.52
C VAL A 194 -10.30 -7.94 12.19
N GLY A 195 -9.38 -7.22 11.56
CA GLY A 195 -9.63 -5.85 11.11
C GLY A 195 -10.61 -5.78 9.94
N ILE A 196 -11.66 -4.94 10.04
CA ILE A 196 -12.66 -4.73 8.99
C ILE A 196 -12.59 -3.28 8.50
N TYR A 197 -12.47 -3.07 7.19
CA TYR A 197 -12.37 -1.73 6.61
C TYR A 197 -13.65 -0.92 6.85
N THR A 198 -13.49 0.34 7.30
CA THR A 198 -14.58 1.31 7.51
C THR A 198 -15.38 1.64 6.25
N THR A 199 -14.87 1.28 5.07
CA THR A 199 -15.50 1.42 3.75
C THR A 199 -16.27 0.18 3.29
N ASN A 200 -16.21 -0.95 4.00
CA ASN A 200 -16.98 -2.15 3.66
C ASN A 200 -18.50 -1.89 3.75
N SER A 201 -19.27 -2.53 2.88
CA SER A 201 -20.74 -2.56 2.94
C SER A 201 -21.22 -3.55 4.03
N PRO A 202 -22.51 -3.52 4.42
CA PRO A 202 -23.09 -4.51 5.33
C PRO A 202 -22.84 -5.96 4.90
N GLU A 203 -22.98 -6.26 3.61
CA GLU A 203 -22.81 -7.60 3.03
C GLU A 203 -21.34 -8.05 3.07
N ALA A 204 -20.41 -7.13 2.83
CA ALA A 204 -18.99 -7.40 3.00
C ALA A 204 -18.63 -7.66 4.48
N CYS A 205 -19.22 -6.91 5.42
CA CYS A 205 -19.08 -7.20 6.85
C CYS A 205 -19.69 -8.56 7.22
N GLN A 206 -20.84 -8.92 6.64
CA GLN A 206 -21.49 -10.23 6.85
C GLN A 206 -20.54 -11.37 6.43
N TYR A 207 -20.03 -11.35 5.20
CA TYR A 207 -19.13 -12.38 4.68
C TYR A 207 -17.86 -12.54 5.53
N LEU A 208 -17.23 -11.43 5.94
CA LEU A 208 -16.05 -11.48 6.82
C LEU A 208 -16.40 -12.13 8.18
N ALA A 209 -17.51 -11.72 8.79
CA ALA A 209 -17.94 -12.23 10.09
C ALA A 209 -18.38 -13.71 10.06
N GLU A 210 -19.02 -14.16 8.97
CA GLU A 210 -19.32 -15.58 8.75
C GLU A 210 -18.03 -16.40 8.56
N ASN A 211 -17.11 -15.95 7.70
CA ASN A 211 -15.91 -16.72 7.36
C ASN A 211 -14.95 -16.94 8.56
N CYS A 212 -14.83 -15.97 9.48
CA CYS A 212 -14.08 -16.13 10.73
C CYS A 212 -14.93 -16.54 11.95
N LYS A 213 -16.22 -16.87 11.75
CA LYS A 213 -17.19 -17.19 12.82
C LYS A 213 -17.16 -16.16 13.96
N ALA A 214 -17.27 -14.88 13.63
CA ALA A 214 -17.09 -13.81 14.60
C ALA A 214 -18.05 -13.92 15.79
N ASN A 215 -17.52 -14.09 17.00
CA ASN A 215 -18.34 -14.05 18.22
C ASN A 215 -18.61 -12.63 18.68
N ILE A 216 -17.70 -11.70 18.40
CA ILE A 216 -17.76 -10.33 18.90
C ILE A 216 -17.39 -9.37 17.78
N ILE A 217 -18.11 -8.24 17.67
CA ILE A 217 -17.75 -7.16 16.75
C ILE A 217 -17.63 -5.84 17.50
N VAL A 218 -16.43 -5.26 17.49
CA VAL A 218 -16.11 -3.94 18.01
C VAL A 218 -16.27 -2.92 16.88
N VAL A 219 -17.07 -1.88 17.08
CA VAL A 219 -17.39 -0.85 16.08
C VAL A 219 -17.05 0.54 16.61
N GLU A 220 -16.52 1.42 15.76
CA GLU A 220 -16.17 2.79 16.19
C GLU A 220 -17.39 3.53 16.73
N ASN A 221 -18.41 3.72 15.88
CA ASN A 221 -19.50 4.65 16.15
C ASN A 221 -20.80 4.12 15.52
N HIS A 222 -21.89 4.87 15.73
CA HIS A 222 -23.21 4.49 15.26
C HIS A 222 -23.30 4.23 13.74
N LYS A 223 -22.48 4.91 12.91
CA LYS A 223 -22.46 4.67 11.45
C LYS A 223 -21.92 3.27 11.12
N GLN A 224 -20.93 2.79 11.86
CA GLN A 224 -20.39 1.44 11.69
C GLN A 224 -21.31 0.38 12.33
N LEU A 225 -21.88 0.68 13.50
CA LEU A 225 -22.89 -0.15 14.16
C LEU A 225 -24.06 -0.49 13.22
N GLN A 226 -24.63 0.50 12.54
CA GLN A 226 -25.77 0.30 11.63
C GLN A 226 -25.49 -0.69 10.50
N LYS A 227 -24.23 -0.86 10.06
CA LYS A 227 -23.88 -1.88 9.05
C LYS A 227 -23.99 -3.30 9.59
N ILE A 228 -23.63 -3.50 10.86
CA ILE A 228 -23.71 -4.80 11.52
C ILE A 228 -25.17 -5.13 11.85
N LEU A 229 -25.93 -4.15 12.36
CA LEU A 229 -27.34 -4.34 12.68
C LEU A 229 -28.21 -4.72 11.45
N GLN A 230 -27.85 -4.24 10.25
CA GLN A 230 -28.51 -4.60 8.99
C GLN A 230 -28.32 -6.07 8.56
N VAL A 231 -27.37 -6.79 9.15
CA VAL A 231 -27.07 -8.19 8.84
C VAL A 231 -26.99 -9.09 10.07
N GLN A 232 -27.34 -8.56 11.26
CA GLN A 232 -27.18 -9.26 12.54
C GLN A 232 -27.99 -10.56 12.60
N ASP A 233 -29.15 -10.59 11.94
CA ASP A 233 -30.03 -11.76 11.77
C ASP A 233 -29.35 -12.93 11.03
N LYS A 234 -28.29 -12.65 10.27
CA LYS A 234 -27.52 -13.61 9.46
C LYS A 234 -26.19 -14.01 10.11
N LEU A 235 -25.90 -13.52 11.32
CA LEU A 235 -24.63 -13.79 12.02
C LEU A 235 -24.83 -14.76 13.19
N PRO A 236 -24.97 -16.08 12.94
CA PRO A 236 -25.37 -17.06 13.96
C PRO A 236 -24.36 -17.22 15.11
N HIS A 237 -23.11 -16.82 14.89
CA HIS A 237 -22.04 -16.88 15.90
C HIS A 237 -21.93 -15.61 16.75
N LEU A 238 -22.60 -14.50 16.38
CA LEU A 238 -22.41 -13.18 17.00
C LEU A 238 -23.12 -13.07 18.36
N LYS A 239 -22.32 -12.99 19.42
CA LYS A 239 -22.76 -12.91 20.83
C LYS A 239 -22.84 -11.48 21.34
N ALA A 240 -21.91 -10.60 20.94
CA ALA A 240 -21.85 -9.23 21.43
C ALA A 240 -21.34 -8.22 20.39
N ILE A 241 -21.81 -6.97 20.50
CA ILE A 241 -21.34 -5.81 19.75
C ILE A 241 -20.90 -4.73 20.75
N ILE A 242 -19.72 -4.14 20.54
CA ILE A 242 -19.17 -3.07 21.40
C ILE A 242 -19.01 -1.80 20.57
N GLN A 243 -19.69 -0.70 20.92
CA GLN A 243 -19.45 0.62 20.33
C GLN A 243 -18.45 1.40 21.22
N TYR A 244 -17.34 1.88 20.65
CA TYR A 244 -16.28 2.52 21.44
C TYR A 244 -16.19 4.04 21.39
N LYS A 245 -16.96 4.69 20.52
CA LYS A 245 -17.06 6.14 20.39
C LYS A 245 -18.52 6.55 20.28
N ASP A 246 -18.80 7.77 20.74
CA ASP A 246 -20.14 8.35 20.87
C ASP A 246 -21.06 7.59 21.83
N ALA A 247 -22.11 8.28 22.32
CA ALA A 247 -23.16 7.62 23.08
C ALA A 247 -23.96 6.63 22.20
N LEU A 248 -24.44 5.54 22.79
CA LEU A 248 -25.37 4.64 22.13
C LEU A 248 -26.70 5.38 21.87
N LYS A 249 -27.14 5.45 20.62
CA LYS A 249 -28.46 6.02 20.25
C LYS A 249 -29.64 5.09 20.59
N GLU A 250 -29.36 3.80 20.74
CA GLU A 250 -30.30 2.77 21.16
C GLU A 250 -29.55 1.73 22.00
N LYS A 251 -30.21 1.15 23.00
CA LYS A 251 -29.66 0.07 23.82
C LYS A 251 -30.28 -1.25 23.38
N ARG A 252 -29.45 -2.29 23.22
CA ARG A 252 -29.87 -3.67 22.88
C ARG A 252 -29.22 -4.64 23.87
N PRO A 253 -29.79 -5.84 24.10
CA PRO A 253 -29.25 -6.79 25.09
C PRO A 253 -27.80 -7.20 24.83
N ASN A 254 -27.39 -7.30 23.56
CA ASN A 254 -26.05 -7.67 23.14
C ASN A 254 -25.17 -6.47 22.71
N LEU A 255 -25.55 -5.23 23.06
CA LEU A 255 -24.87 -4.01 22.65
C LEU A 255 -24.31 -3.23 23.85
N TYR A 256 -23.00 -3.09 23.89
CA TYR A 256 -22.24 -2.49 24.98
C TYR A 256 -21.53 -1.22 24.52
N THR A 257 -21.40 -0.24 25.41
CA THR A 257 -20.39 0.81 25.29
C THR A 257 -19.00 0.25 25.64
N TRP A 258 -17.93 0.94 25.23
CA TRP A 258 -16.58 0.61 25.69
C TRP A 258 -16.41 0.63 27.21
N VAL A 259 -17.09 1.55 27.92
CA VAL A 259 -17.02 1.62 29.38
C VAL A 259 -17.65 0.39 30.02
N GLU A 260 -18.86 0.00 29.61
CA GLU A 260 -19.52 -1.23 30.08
C GLU A 260 -18.69 -2.47 29.74
N PHE A 261 -18.15 -2.53 28.52
CA PHE A 261 -17.27 -3.61 28.07
C PHE A 261 -16.02 -3.73 28.95
N MET A 262 -15.31 -2.62 29.23
CA MET A 262 -14.11 -2.65 30.07
C MET A 262 -14.43 -2.98 31.53
N GLU A 263 -15.61 -2.60 32.04
CA GLU A 263 -16.04 -2.95 33.41
C GLU A 263 -16.22 -4.46 33.58
N LEU A 264 -16.84 -5.14 32.60
CA LEU A 264 -17.04 -6.60 32.63
C LEU A 264 -15.76 -7.41 32.87
N GLY A 265 -14.58 -6.88 32.49
CA GLY A 265 -13.30 -7.55 32.66
C GLY A 265 -12.54 -7.13 33.91
N ARG A 266 -12.94 -6.08 34.62
CA ARG A 266 -12.25 -5.64 35.85
C ARG A 266 -12.41 -6.65 36.97
N ASP A 267 -13.65 -7.10 37.18
CA ASP A 267 -14.03 -7.99 38.27
C ASP A 267 -13.69 -9.47 38.03
N GLU A 268 -13.35 -9.85 36.80
CA GLU A 268 -13.02 -11.23 36.43
C GLU A 268 -11.62 -11.66 36.89
N SER A 269 -11.48 -12.92 37.29
CA SER A 269 -10.19 -13.52 37.63
C SER A 269 -9.23 -13.50 36.44
N ASN A 270 -7.94 -13.31 36.71
CA ASN A 270 -6.89 -13.45 35.69
C ASN A 270 -6.64 -14.92 35.29
N SER A 271 -7.00 -15.89 36.13
CA SER A 271 -6.62 -17.31 35.96
C SER A 271 -7.00 -17.89 34.60
N GLN A 272 -8.27 -17.74 34.18
CA GLN A 272 -8.73 -18.28 32.88
C GLN A 272 -7.97 -17.65 31.70
N LEU A 273 -7.65 -16.37 31.77
CA LEU A 273 -6.89 -15.68 30.72
C LEU A 273 -5.43 -16.18 30.68
N ASP A 274 -4.80 -16.33 31.84
CA ASP A 274 -3.42 -16.81 31.95
C ASP A 274 -3.29 -18.28 31.51
N ASP A 275 -4.26 -19.13 31.82
CA ASP A 275 -4.34 -20.51 31.32
C ASP A 275 -4.45 -20.53 29.78
N ILE A 276 -5.30 -19.68 29.19
CA ILE A 276 -5.44 -19.59 27.73
C ILE A 276 -4.12 -19.13 27.09
N ILE A 277 -3.54 -18.03 27.58
CA ILE A 277 -2.26 -17.49 27.10
C ILE A 277 -1.15 -18.55 27.17
N ALA A 278 -1.07 -19.31 28.27
CA ALA A 278 -0.06 -20.35 28.46
C ALA A 278 -0.17 -21.54 27.47
N THR A 279 -1.34 -21.73 26.85
CA THR A 279 -1.55 -22.78 25.81
C THR A 279 -1.33 -22.31 24.38
N GLN A 280 -1.03 -21.02 24.15
CA GLN A 280 -0.76 -20.49 22.82
C GLN A 280 0.66 -20.82 22.37
N LYS A 281 0.84 -21.08 21.07
CA LYS A 281 2.15 -21.40 20.47
C LYS A 281 2.51 -20.41 19.36
N PRO A 282 3.81 -20.13 19.14
CA PRO A 282 4.25 -19.25 18.05
C PRO A 282 3.72 -19.64 16.66
N ASN A 283 3.51 -20.94 16.40
CA ASN A 283 3.07 -21.48 15.11
C ASN A 283 1.55 -21.63 14.94
N GLN A 284 0.73 -21.07 15.84
CA GLN A 284 -0.73 -21.02 15.75
C GLN A 284 -1.20 -19.67 15.20
N CYS A 285 -2.34 -19.67 14.49
CA CYS A 285 -2.98 -18.47 13.93
C CYS A 285 -3.50 -17.53 15.02
N CYS A 286 -3.24 -16.23 14.90
CA CYS A 286 -3.71 -15.22 15.85
C CYS A 286 -4.42 -14.01 15.21
N THR A 287 -4.11 -13.67 13.96
CA THR A 287 -4.77 -12.56 13.25
C THR A 287 -5.15 -12.96 11.82
N LEU A 288 -6.26 -12.40 11.33
CA LEU A 288 -6.80 -12.63 9.99
C LEU A 288 -6.81 -11.32 9.20
N ILE A 289 -6.02 -11.27 8.13
CA ILE A 289 -5.96 -10.13 7.22
C ILE A 289 -6.76 -10.44 5.96
N TYR A 290 -7.93 -9.81 5.79
CA TYR A 290 -8.77 -10.04 4.62
C TYR A 290 -8.29 -9.25 3.40
N THR A 291 -7.81 -9.96 2.37
CA THR A 291 -7.40 -9.35 1.10
C THR A 291 -8.49 -9.45 0.04
N SER A 292 -8.81 -8.31 -0.60
CA SER A 292 -9.60 -8.33 -1.83
C SER A 292 -8.67 -8.61 -3.02
N GLY A 293 -8.79 -9.82 -3.58
CA GLY A 293 -8.16 -10.16 -4.85
C GLY A 293 -8.78 -9.39 -6.02
N THR A 294 -8.17 -9.47 -7.19
CA THR A 294 -8.64 -8.73 -8.39
C THR A 294 -10.01 -9.18 -8.90
N THR A 295 -10.48 -10.40 -8.57
CA THR A 295 -11.64 -11.04 -9.22
C THR A 295 -12.58 -11.85 -8.32
N GLY A 296 -12.48 -11.80 -6.99
CA GLY A 296 -13.25 -12.70 -6.11
C GLY A 296 -13.56 -12.16 -4.70
N GLN A 297 -14.27 -12.98 -3.92
CA GLN A 297 -14.55 -12.71 -2.50
C GLN A 297 -13.25 -12.53 -1.70
N PRO A 298 -13.25 -11.75 -0.60
CA PRO A 298 -12.07 -11.58 0.23
C PRO A 298 -11.53 -12.91 0.79
N LYS A 299 -10.21 -13.06 0.84
CA LYS A 299 -9.56 -14.23 1.44
C LYS A 299 -8.98 -13.86 2.80
N GLY A 300 -9.29 -14.64 3.84
CA GLY A 300 -8.70 -14.44 5.17
C GLY A 300 -7.29 -15.02 5.23
N VAL A 301 -6.27 -14.18 5.12
CA VAL A 301 -4.86 -14.56 5.29
C VAL A 301 -4.63 -14.88 6.77
N MET A 302 -4.27 -16.12 7.08
CA MET A 302 -3.97 -16.58 8.43
C MET A 302 -2.51 -16.28 8.77
N LEU A 303 -2.29 -15.41 9.75
CA LEU A 303 -0.97 -15.08 10.25
C LEU A 303 -0.79 -15.67 11.65
N SER A 304 0.33 -16.38 11.84
CA SER A 304 0.72 -16.93 13.12
C SER A 304 1.26 -15.87 14.07
N HIS A 305 1.38 -16.19 15.36
CA HIS A 305 2.10 -15.31 16.27
C HIS A 305 3.56 -15.08 15.82
N ASP A 306 4.25 -16.13 15.35
CA ASP A 306 5.63 -16.03 14.85
C ASP A 306 5.73 -15.17 13.60
N ASN A 307 4.77 -15.27 12.67
CA ASN A 307 4.69 -14.39 11.50
C ASN A 307 4.77 -12.92 11.94
N LEU A 308 4.01 -12.53 12.97
CA LEU A 308 4.02 -11.15 13.49
C LEU A 308 5.30 -10.81 14.26
N THR A 309 5.66 -11.63 15.27
CA THR A 309 6.75 -11.31 16.21
C THR A 309 8.13 -11.38 15.54
N TRP A 310 8.34 -12.34 14.63
CA TRP A 310 9.57 -12.45 13.86
C TRP A 310 9.71 -11.32 12.85
N THR A 311 8.66 -10.99 12.09
CA THR A 311 8.72 -9.90 11.11
C THR A 311 8.98 -8.57 11.80
N ALA A 312 8.35 -8.30 12.95
CA ALA A 312 8.62 -7.11 13.75
C ALA A 312 10.09 -7.01 14.21
N PHE A 313 10.67 -8.12 14.67
CA PHE A 313 12.10 -8.23 14.99
C PHE A 313 12.99 -7.96 13.78
N ALA A 314 12.76 -8.68 12.68
CA ALA A 314 13.59 -8.65 11.48
C ALA A 314 13.58 -7.25 10.84
N VAL A 315 12.40 -6.64 10.71
CA VAL A 315 12.23 -5.26 10.22
C VAL A 315 12.95 -4.27 11.13
N GLY A 316 12.66 -4.28 12.44
CA GLY A 316 13.24 -3.34 13.41
C GLY A 316 14.78 -3.37 13.43
N ARG A 317 15.37 -4.57 13.33
CA ARG A 317 16.82 -4.77 13.19
C ARG A 317 17.36 -4.32 11.84
N HIS A 318 16.71 -4.71 10.73
CA HIS A 318 17.16 -4.42 9.37
C HIS A 318 17.17 -2.92 9.07
N VAL A 319 16.11 -2.19 9.46
CA VAL A 319 16.01 -0.73 9.29
C VAL A 319 16.70 0.08 10.39
N ARG A 320 17.35 -0.61 11.35
CA ARG A 320 18.12 -0.04 12.46
C ARG A 320 17.32 0.98 13.28
N LEU A 321 16.12 0.58 13.72
CA LEU A 321 15.37 1.38 14.69
C LEU A 321 16.12 1.48 16.02
N THR A 322 15.97 2.61 16.71
CA THR A 322 16.48 2.76 18.06
C THR A 322 15.49 2.22 19.08
N GLU A 323 15.98 1.48 20.07
CA GLU A 323 15.19 1.08 21.23
C GLU A 323 14.90 2.29 22.13
N ALA A 324 13.75 2.29 22.80
CA ALA A 324 13.26 3.40 23.60
C ALA A 324 14.25 3.89 24.67
N THR A 325 15.00 2.95 25.28
CA THR A 325 16.06 3.21 26.26
C THR A 325 17.23 4.03 25.73
N LYS A 326 17.39 4.16 24.41
CA LYS A 326 18.40 5.00 23.75
C LYS A 326 17.77 6.23 23.12
N SER A 327 16.73 6.02 22.32
CA SER A 327 15.92 7.09 21.72
C SER A 327 14.61 6.49 21.24
N GLN A 328 13.50 6.94 21.82
CA GLN A 328 12.19 6.41 21.45
C GLN A 328 11.80 6.85 20.03
N GLU A 329 11.57 5.86 19.16
CA GLU A 329 10.99 6.08 17.84
C GLU A 329 9.52 6.50 17.98
N ILE A 330 9.08 7.45 17.15
CA ILE A 330 7.72 8.00 17.16
C ILE A 330 7.14 7.91 15.76
N VAL A 331 5.96 7.28 15.65
CA VAL A 331 5.20 7.11 14.40
C VAL A 331 3.81 7.74 14.50
N VAL A 332 3.20 8.00 13.35
CA VAL A 332 1.81 8.49 13.25
C VAL A 332 0.96 7.41 12.60
N SER A 333 -0.05 6.92 13.32
CA SER A 333 -1.00 5.91 12.83
C SER A 333 -2.19 6.59 12.13
N TYR A 334 -2.38 6.26 10.85
CA TYR A 334 -3.45 6.80 9.99
C TYR A 334 -3.80 5.89 8.80
N LEU A 335 -2.96 4.90 8.48
CA LEU A 335 -3.24 3.89 7.46
C LEU A 335 -4.19 2.84 8.05
N PRO A 336 -5.16 2.29 7.28
CA PRO A 336 -6.17 1.39 7.85
C PRO A 336 -5.56 0.16 8.53
N LEU A 337 -5.82 -0.03 9.83
CA LEU A 337 -5.32 -1.16 10.63
C LEU A 337 -5.89 -2.53 10.22
N SER A 338 -6.89 -2.55 9.33
CA SER A 338 -7.32 -3.76 8.60
C SER A 338 -6.29 -4.27 7.58
N HIS A 339 -5.16 -3.57 7.39
CA HIS A 339 -4.09 -3.93 6.48
C HIS A 339 -2.77 -4.20 7.24
N ILE A 340 -2.11 -5.32 6.96
CA ILE A 340 -0.92 -5.75 7.72
C ILE A 340 0.20 -4.71 7.77
N ALA A 341 0.40 -3.93 6.70
CA ALA A 341 1.45 -2.91 6.68
C ALA A 341 1.23 -1.80 7.74
N ALA A 342 -0.02 -1.48 8.09
CA ALA A 342 -0.33 -0.55 9.16
C ALA A 342 -0.09 -1.21 10.53
N GLN A 343 -0.61 -2.43 10.75
CA GLN A 343 -0.36 -3.15 12.01
C GLN A 343 1.13 -3.38 12.28
N MET A 344 1.89 -3.76 11.26
CA MET A 344 3.33 -4.04 11.39
C MET A 344 4.10 -2.79 11.81
N VAL A 345 3.83 -1.62 11.20
CA VAL A 345 4.51 -0.36 11.56
C VAL A 345 3.98 0.21 12.88
N ASP A 346 2.65 0.22 13.08
CA ASP A 346 2.01 0.99 14.13
C ASP A 346 1.87 0.19 15.45
N ILE A 347 1.78 -1.15 15.41
CA ILE A 347 1.61 -2.05 16.56
C ILE A 347 2.87 -2.89 16.82
N TRP A 348 3.29 -3.71 15.84
CA TRP A 348 4.20 -4.83 16.11
C TRP A 348 5.68 -4.39 16.19
N VAL A 349 6.15 -3.60 15.21
CA VAL A 349 7.52 -3.06 15.20
C VAL A 349 7.72 -2.05 16.34
N THR A 350 6.75 -1.18 16.58
CA THR A 350 6.77 -0.23 17.72
C THR A 350 6.86 -0.96 19.05
N MET A 351 6.01 -1.95 19.30
CA MET A 351 6.09 -2.78 20.52
C MET A 351 7.47 -3.44 20.67
N LYS A 352 8.04 -4.01 19.60
CA LYS A 352 9.33 -4.71 19.66
C LYS A 352 10.49 -3.78 20.06
N VAL A 353 10.42 -2.48 19.76
CA VAL A 353 11.48 -1.49 20.08
C VAL A 353 11.10 -0.49 21.19
N GLY A 354 9.88 -0.57 21.72
CA GLY A 354 9.33 0.38 22.68
C GLY A 354 8.93 1.74 22.08
N GLY A 355 8.66 1.82 20.78
CA GLY A 355 8.26 3.05 20.10
C GLY A 355 6.90 3.60 20.57
N ALA A 356 6.61 4.87 20.26
CA ALA A 356 5.35 5.53 20.57
C ALA A 356 4.52 5.76 19.30
N THR A 357 3.26 5.33 19.33
CA THR A 357 2.31 5.48 18.22
C THR A 357 1.28 6.57 18.52
N TYR A 358 1.25 7.62 17.69
CA TYR A 358 0.27 8.71 17.81
C TYR A 358 -0.83 8.60 16.76
N PHE A 359 -2.09 8.61 17.17
CA PHE A 359 -3.24 8.50 16.28
C PHE A 359 -3.54 9.84 15.58
N ALA A 360 -3.61 9.81 14.25
CA ALA A 360 -4.11 10.94 13.47
C ALA A 360 -5.64 11.08 13.58
N GLN A 361 -6.15 12.26 13.25
CA GLN A 361 -7.60 12.48 13.21
C GLN A 361 -8.25 11.77 12.00
N PRO A 362 -9.55 11.41 12.04
CA PRO A 362 -10.22 10.67 10.96
C PRO A 362 -10.23 11.37 9.59
N ASP A 363 -9.93 12.67 9.54
CA ASP A 363 -9.78 13.48 8.33
C ASP A 363 -8.32 13.54 7.81
N ALA A 364 -7.40 12.73 8.35
CA ALA A 364 -5.98 12.71 7.97
C ALA A 364 -5.77 12.62 6.45
N LEU A 365 -6.45 11.67 5.80
CA LEU A 365 -6.39 11.45 4.34
C LEU A 365 -7.17 12.51 3.52
N LYS A 366 -8.00 13.32 4.19
CA LYS A 366 -8.73 14.47 3.63
C LYS A 366 -7.88 15.75 3.66
N GLY A 367 -6.82 15.80 4.48
CA GLY A 367 -5.81 16.86 4.45
C GLY A 367 -5.15 17.17 5.80
N SER A 368 -5.71 16.72 6.92
CA SER A 368 -5.21 17.09 8.26
C SER A 368 -3.94 16.37 8.70
N LEU A 369 -3.48 15.33 7.98
CA LEU A 369 -2.30 14.53 8.36
C LEU A 369 -1.05 15.38 8.63
N VAL A 370 -0.82 16.44 7.85
CA VAL A 370 0.33 17.35 8.01
C VAL A 370 0.20 18.21 9.28
N ASN A 371 -0.99 18.36 9.85
CA ASN A 371 -1.19 19.00 11.15
C ASN A 371 -0.70 18.06 12.25
N THR A 372 -1.19 16.82 12.27
CA THR A 372 -0.73 15.78 13.22
C THR A 372 0.78 15.57 13.14
N MET A 373 1.36 15.48 11.94
CA MET A 373 2.82 15.34 11.79
C MET A 373 3.60 16.55 12.33
N ARG A 374 3.09 17.78 12.17
CA ARG A 374 3.73 19.00 12.70
C ARG A 374 3.71 19.07 14.23
N GLU A 375 2.68 18.48 14.86
CA GLU A 375 2.54 18.39 16.31
C GLU A 375 3.41 17.27 16.89
N VAL A 376 3.25 16.04 16.37
CA VAL A 376 3.94 14.83 16.85
C VAL A 376 5.43 14.82 16.49
N ARG A 377 5.80 15.40 15.33
CA ARG A 377 7.15 15.41 14.74
C ARG A 377 7.79 14.01 14.73
N PRO A 378 7.24 13.06 13.95
CA PRO A 378 7.67 11.66 13.96
C PRO A 378 9.15 11.46 13.56
N THR A 379 9.74 10.38 14.04
CA THR A 379 11.12 9.96 13.71
C THR A 379 11.16 8.98 12.53
N ALA A 380 10.06 8.26 12.32
CA ALA A 380 9.81 7.40 11.15
C ALA A 380 8.39 7.65 10.63
N PHE A 381 8.22 7.61 9.30
CA PHE A 381 6.94 7.86 8.64
C PHE A 381 6.76 6.92 7.45
N MET A 382 5.66 6.17 7.44
CA MET A 382 5.24 5.32 6.33
C MET A 382 4.08 5.98 5.58
N GLY A 383 4.16 6.02 4.25
CA GLY A 383 3.06 6.52 3.42
C GLY A 383 2.95 5.79 2.10
N VAL A 384 1.73 5.43 1.71
CA VAL A 384 1.44 4.91 0.37
C VAL A 384 1.74 5.99 -0.70
N PRO A 385 2.03 5.62 -1.95
CA PRO A 385 2.44 6.57 -3.00
C PRO A 385 1.55 7.80 -3.11
N ARG A 386 0.22 7.61 -3.06
CA ARG A 386 -0.77 8.71 -3.13
C ARG A 386 -0.65 9.75 -2.02
N VAL A 387 -0.10 9.40 -0.86
CA VAL A 387 0.18 10.34 0.24
C VAL A 387 1.37 11.23 -0.10
N TRP A 388 2.44 10.64 -0.64
CA TRP A 388 3.62 11.37 -1.13
C TRP A 388 3.28 12.28 -2.33
N GLU A 389 2.52 11.77 -3.31
CA GLU A 389 2.00 12.55 -4.43
C GLU A 389 1.19 13.78 -3.96
N LYS A 390 0.20 13.60 -3.06
CA LYS A 390 -0.59 14.72 -2.53
C LYS A 390 0.26 15.75 -1.78
N MET A 391 1.27 15.32 -1.02
CA MET A 391 2.23 16.23 -0.38
C MET A 391 3.04 17.00 -1.43
N GLN A 392 3.55 16.31 -2.45
CA GLN A 392 4.29 16.89 -3.57
C GLN A 392 3.44 17.93 -4.32
N GLU A 393 2.18 17.63 -4.64
CA GLU A 393 1.23 18.53 -5.30
C GLU A 393 0.98 19.80 -4.46
N LYS A 394 0.65 19.64 -3.17
CA LYS A 394 0.45 20.78 -2.25
C LYS A 394 1.71 21.63 -2.12
N MET A 395 2.89 21.02 -2.10
CA MET A 395 4.17 21.74 -2.08
C MET A 395 4.49 22.46 -3.40
N LYS A 396 4.19 21.85 -4.56
CA LYS A 396 4.28 22.49 -5.88
C LYS A 396 3.35 23.73 -5.93
N SER A 397 2.14 23.63 -5.40
CA SER A 397 1.14 24.72 -5.29
C SER A 397 1.61 25.88 -4.40
N VAL A 398 2.04 25.62 -3.16
CA VAL A 398 2.58 26.65 -2.25
C VAL A 398 3.86 27.30 -2.81
N GLY A 399 4.70 26.52 -3.50
CA GLY A 399 5.87 27.03 -4.23
C GLY A 399 5.51 27.94 -5.41
N ALA A 400 4.40 27.69 -6.10
CA ALA A 400 3.90 28.56 -7.16
C ALA A 400 3.46 29.93 -6.63
N LYS A 401 2.77 29.98 -5.48
CA LYS A 401 2.36 31.23 -4.81
C LYS A 401 3.52 32.03 -4.19
N SER A 402 4.73 31.46 -4.12
CA SER A 402 5.89 32.12 -3.52
C SER A 402 6.54 33.17 -4.45
N SER A 403 7.10 34.24 -3.86
CA SER A 403 7.77 35.32 -4.59
C SER A 403 8.91 34.83 -5.49
N THR A 404 9.18 35.56 -6.58
CA THR A 404 10.17 35.18 -7.61
C THR A 404 11.56 34.87 -7.04
N VAL A 405 12.00 35.61 -6.01
CA VAL A 405 13.26 35.35 -5.31
C VAL A 405 13.21 34.02 -4.55
N ARG A 406 12.16 33.77 -3.75
CA ARG A 406 11.97 32.50 -3.04
C ARG A 406 11.89 31.32 -4.02
N ARG A 407 11.22 31.50 -5.16
CA ARG A 407 11.12 30.48 -6.23
C ARG A 407 12.48 30.16 -6.84
N LYS A 408 13.30 31.17 -7.19
CA LYS A 408 14.68 30.96 -7.69
C LYS A 408 15.55 30.21 -6.68
N VAL A 409 15.49 30.59 -5.39
CA VAL A 409 16.22 29.89 -4.32
C VAL A 409 15.76 28.45 -4.16
N ALA A 410 14.45 28.17 -4.25
CA ALA A 410 13.92 26.81 -4.17
C ALA A 410 14.36 25.93 -5.36
N VAL A 411 14.34 26.45 -6.59
CA VAL A 411 14.81 25.74 -7.80
C VAL A 411 16.30 25.43 -7.71
N TRP A 412 17.13 26.41 -7.32
CA TRP A 412 18.55 26.20 -7.06
C TRP A 412 18.80 25.11 -6.00
N ALA A 413 18.10 25.20 -4.85
CA ALA A 413 18.27 24.25 -3.76
C ALA A 413 17.92 22.83 -4.20
N LYS A 414 16.84 22.64 -4.99
CA LYS A 414 16.47 21.34 -5.55
C LYS A 414 17.52 20.78 -6.51
N GLY A 415 18.07 21.60 -7.40
CA GLY A 415 19.12 21.16 -8.32
C GLY A 415 20.39 20.69 -7.60
N VAL A 416 20.80 21.41 -6.54
CA VAL A 416 21.90 21.00 -5.66
C VAL A 416 21.53 19.72 -4.88
N GLY A 417 20.32 19.69 -4.32
CA GLY A 417 19.81 18.57 -3.52
C GLY A 417 19.79 17.25 -4.27
N LEU A 418 19.21 17.24 -5.47
CA LEU A 418 19.08 16.04 -6.31
C LEU A 418 20.47 15.54 -6.74
N LYS A 419 21.33 16.45 -7.25
CA LYS A 419 22.67 16.09 -7.71
C LYS A 419 23.51 15.46 -6.59
N THR A 420 23.53 16.05 -5.39
CA THR A 420 24.32 15.53 -4.26
C THR A 420 23.78 14.20 -3.73
N ASN A 421 22.46 14.02 -3.64
CA ASN A 421 21.89 12.77 -3.16
C ASN A 421 22.04 11.61 -4.16
N LEU A 422 21.97 11.88 -5.46
CA LEU A 422 22.24 10.88 -6.50
C LEU A 422 23.72 10.49 -6.59
N SER A 423 24.65 11.45 -6.43
CA SER A 423 26.07 11.18 -6.65
C SER A 423 26.77 10.45 -5.51
N LYS A 424 26.11 10.23 -4.35
CA LYS A 424 26.64 9.61 -3.12
C LYS A 424 28.13 9.92 -2.86
N MET A 425 28.52 11.18 -3.00
CA MET A 425 29.89 11.62 -2.80
C MET A 425 30.25 11.62 -1.31
N ASN A 426 31.43 11.10 -0.97
CA ASN A 426 31.97 11.08 0.39
C ASN A 426 32.19 12.48 1.02
N GLN A 427 31.94 13.56 0.28
CA GLN A 427 32.02 14.94 0.76
C GLN A 427 30.74 15.70 0.45
N THR A 428 30.07 16.21 1.48
CA THR A 428 28.88 17.07 1.34
C THR A 428 29.27 18.47 0.86
N PRO A 429 28.89 18.91 -0.35
CA PRO A 429 29.28 20.20 -0.90
C PRO A 429 28.83 21.41 -0.05
N VAL A 430 29.58 22.51 -0.08
CA VAL A 430 29.27 23.72 0.71
C VAL A 430 27.92 24.33 0.31
N ASN A 431 27.60 24.34 -0.99
CA ASN A 431 26.30 24.77 -1.49
C ASN A 431 25.15 23.86 -1.00
N TYR A 432 25.38 22.56 -0.79
CA TYR A 432 24.41 21.66 -0.16
C TYR A 432 24.16 22.02 1.31
N ARG A 433 25.22 22.32 2.08
CA ARG A 433 25.10 22.80 3.47
C ARG A 433 24.25 24.08 3.55
N LEU A 434 24.44 24.99 2.60
CA LEU A 434 23.64 26.21 2.48
C LEU A 434 22.18 25.93 2.11
N ALA A 435 21.92 25.09 1.10
CA ALA A 435 20.58 24.66 0.71
C ALA A 435 19.83 23.97 1.88
N LYS A 436 20.53 23.15 2.67
CA LYS A 436 20.02 22.49 3.87
C LYS A 436 19.59 23.49 4.94
N LYS A 437 20.41 24.51 5.23
CA LYS A 437 20.09 25.55 6.22
C LYS A 437 18.94 26.48 5.78
N LEU A 438 18.93 26.89 4.50
CA LEU A 438 17.98 27.87 3.98
C LEU A 438 16.62 27.29 3.57
N VAL A 439 16.61 26.09 2.97
CA VAL A 439 15.42 25.48 2.35
C VAL A 439 15.05 24.16 3.02
N PHE A 440 15.89 23.13 2.98
CA PHE A 440 15.47 21.76 3.34
C PHE A 440 15.01 21.66 4.80
N ARG A 441 15.72 22.29 5.76
CA ARG A 441 15.29 22.33 7.17
C ARG A 441 13.93 23.00 7.36
N LYS A 442 13.61 24.04 6.57
CA LYS A 442 12.30 24.71 6.63
C LYS A 442 11.19 23.83 6.05
N VAL A 443 11.46 23.18 4.92
CA VAL A 443 10.52 22.24 4.27
C VAL A 443 10.22 21.06 5.19
N ARG A 444 11.25 20.40 5.72
CA ARG A 444 11.10 19.30 6.69
C ARG A 444 10.27 19.74 7.92
N LYS A 445 10.55 20.92 8.51
CA LYS A 445 9.77 21.45 9.63
C LYS A 445 8.31 21.74 9.26
N ALA A 446 8.06 22.30 8.08
CA ALA A 446 6.71 22.58 7.59
C ALA A 446 5.87 21.31 7.35
N LEU A 447 6.52 20.18 7.05
CA LEU A 447 5.88 18.86 6.93
C LEU A 447 5.81 18.09 8.26
N GLY A 448 6.45 18.56 9.33
CA GLY A 448 6.63 17.79 10.56
C GLY A 448 7.70 16.68 10.49
N LEU A 449 8.42 16.58 9.37
CA LEU A 449 9.45 15.57 9.09
C LEU A 449 10.87 16.05 9.48
N ASP A 450 11.00 17.03 10.39
CA ASP A 450 12.32 17.56 10.77
C ASP A 450 13.12 16.62 11.67
N ARG A 451 12.44 15.81 12.49
CA ARG A 451 13.01 14.66 13.21
C ARG A 451 13.01 13.37 12.41
N CYS A 452 12.28 13.31 11.29
CA CYS A 452 12.13 12.09 10.53
C CYS A 452 13.43 11.72 9.79
N THR A 453 13.93 10.51 10.06
CA THR A 453 15.11 9.92 9.41
C THR A 453 14.75 8.76 8.49
N LYS A 454 13.52 8.24 8.61
CA LYS A 454 13.05 7.01 7.98
C LYS A 454 11.71 7.26 7.29
N CYS A 455 11.76 7.77 6.06
CA CYS A 455 10.58 8.00 5.22
C CYS A 455 10.40 6.80 4.29
N TYR A 456 9.32 6.04 4.46
CA TYR A 456 9.05 4.81 3.69
C TYR A 456 7.82 4.94 2.80
N THR A 457 7.83 4.17 1.70
CA THR A 457 6.66 3.96 0.85
C THR A 457 6.59 2.52 0.35
N GLY A 458 5.38 2.09 -0.02
CA GLY A 458 5.11 0.72 -0.43
C GLY A 458 3.62 0.47 -0.58
N ALA A 459 3.24 -0.81 -0.57
CA ALA A 459 1.95 -1.35 -0.97
C ALA A 459 1.60 -1.16 -2.46
N ALA A 460 1.94 -0.03 -3.10
CA ALA A 460 1.79 0.20 -4.54
C ALA A 460 3.07 0.85 -5.12
N PRO A 461 3.30 0.77 -6.44
CA PRO A 461 4.38 1.48 -7.12
C PRO A 461 4.28 3.01 -6.93
N ILE A 462 5.43 3.68 -6.86
CA ILE A 462 5.55 5.14 -6.78
C ILE A 462 6.29 5.69 -8.00
N THR A 463 5.87 6.85 -8.50
CA THR A 463 6.50 7.44 -9.69
C THR A 463 7.92 7.95 -9.40
N LYS A 464 8.77 7.91 -10.43
CA LYS A 464 10.13 8.42 -10.36
C LYS A 464 10.17 9.94 -10.09
N ASP A 465 9.29 10.75 -10.68
CA ASP A 465 9.18 12.20 -10.37
C ASP A 465 8.90 12.43 -8.87
N THR A 466 8.03 11.63 -8.24
CA THR A 466 7.76 11.77 -6.80
C THR A 466 9.01 11.43 -5.97
N LEU A 467 9.70 10.33 -6.28
CA LEU A 467 10.96 9.96 -5.58
C LEU A 467 12.05 11.03 -5.74
N GLU A 468 12.33 11.47 -6.97
CA GLU A 468 13.33 12.50 -7.26
C GLU A 468 12.96 13.86 -6.65
N PHE A 469 11.67 14.20 -6.60
CA PHE A 469 11.20 15.43 -5.97
C PHE A 469 11.52 15.47 -4.48
N PHE A 470 11.24 14.41 -3.72
CA PHE A 470 11.56 14.38 -2.28
C PHE A 470 13.08 14.23 -2.05
N LEU A 471 13.77 13.45 -2.88
CA LEU A 471 15.24 13.35 -2.86
C LEU A 471 15.92 14.71 -3.11
N SER A 472 15.34 15.55 -3.99
CA SER A 472 15.81 16.93 -4.24
C SER A 472 15.69 17.86 -3.02
N LEU A 473 15.00 17.42 -1.96
CA LEU A 473 14.69 18.20 -0.76
C LEU A 473 15.35 17.64 0.52
N ASP A 474 16.33 16.72 0.41
CA ASP A 474 16.97 16.03 1.55
C ASP A 474 15.94 15.18 2.37
N ILE A 475 14.99 14.59 1.63
CA ILE A 475 13.97 13.65 2.12
C ILE A 475 14.03 12.40 1.21
N PRO A 476 14.97 11.47 1.41
CA PRO A 476 14.96 10.20 0.70
C PRO A 476 13.73 9.39 1.12
N VAL A 477 12.88 9.03 0.15
CA VAL A 477 11.75 8.11 0.34
C VAL A 477 12.20 6.72 -0.07
N TYR A 478 12.18 5.79 0.87
CA TYR A 478 12.66 4.43 0.72
C TYR A 478 11.51 3.50 0.37
N GLU A 479 11.64 2.76 -0.74
CA GLU A 479 10.65 1.78 -1.18
C GLU A 479 10.79 0.47 -0.40
N LEU A 480 9.65 -0.15 -0.05
CA LEU A 480 9.57 -1.51 0.49
C LEU A 480 8.52 -2.32 -0.28
N TYR A 481 8.73 -3.64 -0.36
CA TYR A 481 7.84 -4.57 -1.06
C TYR A 481 7.53 -5.80 -0.23
N GLY A 482 6.33 -6.33 -0.44
CA GLY A 482 5.73 -7.46 0.26
C GLY A 482 4.19 -7.39 0.20
N MET A 483 3.53 -8.40 0.72
CA MET A 483 2.08 -8.62 0.63
C MET A 483 1.49 -9.08 1.98
N SER A 484 0.17 -9.34 2.04
CA SER A 484 -0.45 -9.80 3.29
C SER A 484 0.00 -11.21 3.63
N GLU A 485 0.10 -12.05 2.60
CA GLU A 485 0.57 -13.43 2.62
C GLU A 485 2.07 -13.55 3.01
N SER A 486 2.82 -12.43 3.03
CA SER A 486 4.20 -12.34 3.53
C SER A 486 4.32 -11.48 4.79
N THR A 487 3.22 -11.32 5.55
CA THR A 487 3.17 -10.56 6.81
C THR A 487 3.66 -9.11 6.71
N GLY A 488 3.52 -8.49 5.53
CA GLY A 488 4.12 -7.20 5.22
C GLY A 488 5.44 -7.35 4.47
N PRO A 489 6.52 -6.64 4.86
CA PRO A 489 7.69 -6.46 3.99
C PRO A 489 8.54 -7.74 3.86
N HIS A 490 8.99 -8.00 2.64
CA HIS A 490 10.00 -8.99 2.25
C HIS A 490 11.34 -8.33 1.88
N THR A 491 11.27 -7.17 1.18
CA THR A 491 12.44 -6.34 0.84
C THR A 491 12.24 -4.89 1.29
N ILE A 492 13.33 -4.22 1.67
CA ILE A 492 13.32 -2.82 2.14
C ILE A 492 14.54 -2.06 1.59
N SER A 493 14.33 -0.84 1.12
CA SER A 493 15.41 0.10 0.80
C SER A 493 15.98 0.73 2.06
N LEU A 494 17.31 0.80 2.19
CA LEU A 494 17.99 1.34 3.36
C LEU A 494 18.83 2.59 3.00
N PRO A 495 19.13 3.50 3.94
CA PRO A 495 19.99 4.66 3.68
C PRO A 495 21.35 4.29 3.02
N ASN A 496 21.97 3.21 3.49
CA ASN A 496 23.21 2.66 2.94
C ASN A 496 23.01 1.75 1.72
N ALA A 497 21.82 1.17 1.54
CA ALA A 497 21.44 0.35 0.38
C ALA A 497 20.18 0.93 -0.28
N PHE A 498 20.36 2.00 -1.04
CA PHE A 498 19.31 2.73 -1.76
C PHE A 498 19.70 2.88 -3.22
N ARG A 499 18.79 2.45 -4.10
CA ARG A 499 18.82 2.61 -5.56
C ARG A 499 17.40 3.00 -5.98
N LEU A 500 17.26 4.10 -6.73
CA LEU A 500 15.96 4.60 -7.19
C LEU A 500 15.22 3.53 -8.00
N THR A 501 13.89 3.46 -7.86
CA THR A 501 12.98 2.51 -8.54
C THR A 501 13.22 1.04 -8.21
N SER A 502 14.08 0.74 -7.22
CA SER A 502 14.23 -0.60 -6.66
C SER A 502 13.45 -0.68 -5.35
N VAL A 503 12.81 -1.82 -5.09
CA VAL A 503 12.12 -2.08 -3.82
C VAL A 503 13.09 -2.54 -2.71
N GLY A 504 14.37 -2.19 -2.86
CA GLY A 504 15.42 -2.39 -1.89
C GLY A 504 16.05 -3.78 -1.93
N LYS A 505 16.51 -4.22 -0.76
CA LYS A 505 17.19 -5.51 -0.58
C LYS A 505 16.39 -6.42 0.34
N LEU A 506 16.65 -7.72 0.21
CA LEU A 506 16.09 -8.78 1.02
C LEU A 506 16.35 -8.57 2.52
N ILE A 507 15.30 -8.75 3.33
CA ILE A 507 15.42 -8.79 4.79
C ILE A 507 16.20 -10.06 5.18
N PRO A 508 17.24 -9.99 6.04
CA PRO A 508 17.99 -11.16 6.46
C PRO A 508 17.09 -12.22 7.10
N GLY A 509 17.30 -13.48 6.73
CA GLY A 509 16.46 -14.61 7.15
C GLY A 509 15.23 -14.85 6.27
N CYS A 510 14.99 -14.01 5.27
CA CYS A 510 14.16 -14.33 4.11
C CYS A 510 15.04 -14.84 2.95
N GLU A 511 14.42 -15.51 1.98
CA GLU A 511 15.02 -15.89 0.69
C GLU A 511 14.07 -15.53 -0.47
N THR A 512 14.63 -15.23 -1.65
CA THR A 512 13.87 -14.89 -2.86
C THR A 512 14.30 -15.79 -4.01
N LYS A 513 13.32 -16.39 -4.70
CA LYS A 513 13.52 -17.18 -5.93
C LYS A 513 12.85 -16.43 -7.08
N ILE A 514 13.58 -16.17 -8.16
CA ILE A 514 12.97 -15.71 -9.42
C ILE A 514 12.58 -16.96 -10.21
N HIS A 515 11.29 -17.27 -10.24
CA HIS A 515 10.76 -18.46 -10.89
C HIS A 515 10.51 -18.21 -12.39
N SER A 516 10.92 -19.16 -13.22
CA SER A 516 10.82 -19.12 -14.69
C SER A 516 11.28 -17.79 -15.33
N PRO A 517 12.55 -17.36 -15.09
CA PRO A 517 13.07 -16.10 -15.63
C PRO A 517 13.21 -16.12 -17.16
N ASP A 518 12.93 -14.98 -17.79
CA ASP A 518 13.20 -14.70 -19.19
C ASP A 518 14.70 -14.41 -19.47
N GLN A 519 15.02 -14.10 -20.73
CA GLN A 519 16.39 -13.79 -21.17
C GLN A 519 16.98 -12.52 -20.53
N GLU A 520 16.15 -11.63 -19.99
CA GLU A 520 16.58 -10.43 -19.27
C GLU A 520 16.56 -10.62 -17.73
N GLY A 521 16.29 -11.84 -17.27
CA GLY A 521 16.21 -12.21 -15.85
C GLY A 521 14.87 -11.88 -15.17
N ASN A 522 13.84 -11.42 -15.89
CA ASN A 522 12.52 -11.17 -15.29
C ASN A 522 11.76 -12.49 -15.13
N GLY A 523 11.31 -12.79 -13.92
CA GLY A 523 10.43 -13.93 -13.65
C GLY A 523 9.48 -13.65 -12.49
N GLU A 524 8.71 -14.64 -12.06
CA GLU A 524 7.85 -14.48 -10.88
C GLU A 524 8.70 -14.39 -9.62
N ILE A 525 8.42 -13.39 -8.78
CA ILE A 525 9.10 -13.24 -7.49
C ILE A 525 8.43 -14.20 -6.49
N CYS A 526 9.16 -15.21 -6.04
CA CYS A 526 8.70 -16.16 -5.03
C CYS A 526 9.41 -15.91 -3.69
N PHE A 527 8.68 -15.95 -2.58
CA PHE A 527 9.20 -15.67 -1.24
C PHE A 527 9.36 -16.93 -0.39
N TRP A 528 10.39 -16.91 0.46
CA TRP A 528 10.60 -17.89 1.52
C TRP A 528 11.09 -17.22 2.81
N GLY A 529 10.78 -17.82 3.96
CA GLY A 529 11.12 -17.32 5.30
C GLY A 529 9.93 -17.28 6.27
N ARG A 530 10.18 -16.99 7.55
CA ARG A 530 9.18 -17.06 8.65
C ARG A 530 8.03 -16.05 8.58
N HIS A 531 8.17 -15.01 7.76
CA HIS A 531 7.08 -14.08 7.42
C HIS A 531 6.01 -14.64 6.46
N VAL A 532 6.24 -15.79 5.80
CA VAL A 532 5.23 -16.41 4.92
C VAL A 532 4.07 -16.95 5.78
N PHE A 533 2.85 -16.59 5.39
CA PHE A 533 1.59 -16.95 6.06
C PHE A 533 1.38 -18.45 6.28
N MET A 534 0.43 -18.78 7.16
CA MET A 534 -0.01 -20.16 7.36
C MET A 534 -0.86 -20.66 6.19
N GLY A 535 -1.63 -19.79 5.54
CA GLY A 535 -2.56 -20.14 4.45
C GLY A 535 -3.80 -19.26 4.44
N TYR A 536 -4.80 -19.61 3.62
CA TYR A 536 -6.09 -18.93 3.62
C TYR A 536 -7.14 -19.71 4.42
N LEU A 537 -7.81 -19.00 5.34
CA LEU A 537 -8.83 -19.58 6.22
C LEU A 537 -9.97 -20.21 5.41
N ASN A 538 -10.22 -21.49 5.67
CA ASN A 538 -11.24 -22.31 5.01
C ASN A 538 -11.09 -22.43 3.48
N GLN A 539 -9.89 -22.20 2.92
CA GLN A 539 -9.63 -22.26 1.47
C GLN A 539 -8.32 -23.00 1.16
N ALA A 540 -8.35 -24.33 1.25
CA ALA A 540 -7.20 -25.21 0.94
C ALA A 540 -6.71 -25.01 -0.51
N ASP A 541 -7.60 -25.16 -1.50
CA ASP A 541 -7.29 -25.02 -2.93
C ASP A 541 -6.61 -23.68 -3.26
N LYS A 542 -7.01 -22.60 -2.59
CA LYS A 542 -6.43 -21.26 -2.81
C LYS A 542 -5.09 -21.08 -2.11
N THR A 543 -4.78 -21.93 -1.13
CA THR A 543 -3.48 -21.98 -0.44
C THR A 543 -2.49 -22.79 -1.27
N GLU A 544 -2.92 -23.92 -1.84
CA GLU A 544 -2.17 -24.69 -2.83
C GLU A 544 -1.91 -23.88 -4.12
N ASP A 545 -2.87 -23.10 -4.62
CA ASP A 545 -2.67 -22.14 -5.72
C ASP A 545 -1.55 -21.09 -5.44
N ALA A 546 -1.15 -20.89 -4.18
CA ALA A 546 -0.25 -19.82 -3.75
C ALA A 546 1.10 -20.33 -3.21
N LEU A 547 1.22 -21.63 -2.90
CA LEU A 547 2.42 -22.26 -2.36
C LEU A 547 2.84 -23.43 -3.26
N ASP A 548 4.09 -23.43 -3.73
CA ASP A 548 4.62 -24.61 -4.44
C ASP A 548 4.86 -25.80 -3.50
N ALA A 549 5.16 -26.96 -4.07
CA ALA A 549 5.36 -28.21 -3.33
C ALA A 549 6.53 -28.13 -2.33
N GLU A 550 7.52 -27.30 -2.60
CA GLU A 550 8.64 -27.03 -1.70
C GLU A 550 8.21 -26.09 -0.54
N GLY A 551 7.25 -25.20 -0.79
CA GLY A 551 6.61 -24.29 0.17
C GLY A 551 6.97 -22.81 0.00
N TRP A 552 7.40 -22.40 -1.21
CA TRP A 552 7.59 -21.00 -1.59
C TRP A 552 6.26 -20.33 -1.91
N LEU A 553 6.11 -19.08 -1.47
CA LEU A 553 4.96 -18.25 -1.79
C LEU A 553 5.13 -17.59 -3.16
N HIS A 554 4.26 -17.94 -4.10
CA HIS A 554 4.12 -17.28 -5.39
C HIS A 554 3.40 -15.93 -5.22
N SER A 555 4.10 -14.82 -5.45
CA SER A 555 3.52 -13.47 -5.25
C SER A 555 2.50 -13.07 -6.33
N GLY A 556 2.59 -13.67 -7.52
CA GLY A 556 1.91 -13.21 -8.72
C GLY A 556 2.50 -11.93 -9.34
N ASP A 557 3.58 -11.39 -8.79
CA ASP A 557 4.29 -10.20 -9.29
C ASP A 557 5.58 -10.63 -10.03
N LEU A 558 5.94 -9.87 -11.06
CA LEU A 558 7.15 -10.11 -11.87
C LEU A 558 8.28 -9.16 -11.46
N GLY A 559 9.52 -9.65 -11.51
CA GLY A 559 10.68 -8.83 -11.22
C GLY A 559 12.01 -9.53 -11.46
N LYS A 560 13.09 -8.80 -11.15
CA LYS A 560 14.48 -9.28 -11.26
C LYS A 560 15.40 -8.62 -10.23
N HIS A 561 16.50 -9.29 -9.96
CA HIS A 561 17.62 -8.71 -9.20
C HIS A 561 18.62 -8.03 -10.14
N ASP A 562 19.28 -6.98 -9.65
CA ASP A 562 20.51 -6.48 -10.26
C ASP A 562 21.76 -7.18 -9.70
N ASP A 563 22.93 -6.95 -10.32
CA ASP A 563 24.24 -7.49 -9.87
C ASP A 563 24.63 -7.11 -8.44
N ASN A 564 23.94 -6.13 -7.84
CA ASN A 564 24.16 -5.68 -6.48
C ASN A 564 23.14 -6.27 -5.50
N GLY A 565 22.21 -7.12 -5.94
CA GLY A 565 21.17 -7.73 -5.13
C GLY A 565 20.03 -6.79 -4.73
N PHE A 566 19.75 -5.73 -5.50
CA PHE A 566 18.51 -4.97 -5.38
C PHE A 566 17.40 -5.62 -6.22
N LEU A 567 16.19 -5.69 -5.68
CA LEU A 567 15.02 -6.21 -6.37
C LEU A 567 14.26 -5.10 -7.09
N PHE A 568 13.85 -5.37 -8.34
CA PHE A 568 13.01 -4.50 -9.16
C PHE A 568 11.73 -5.24 -9.54
N ILE A 569 10.57 -4.60 -9.34
CA ILE A 569 9.28 -5.11 -9.81
C ILE A 569 9.06 -4.58 -11.23
N THR A 570 8.77 -5.46 -12.18
CA THR A 570 8.59 -5.13 -13.60
C THR A 570 7.15 -5.31 -14.08
N GLY A 571 6.31 -5.99 -13.31
CA GLY A 571 4.89 -6.12 -13.62
C GLY A 571 4.16 -7.05 -12.67
N ARG A 572 2.96 -7.48 -13.08
CA ARG A 572 2.14 -8.42 -12.32
C ARG A 572 1.42 -9.37 -13.27
N ILE A 573 1.55 -10.67 -13.03
CA ILE A 573 1.11 -11.74 -13.95
C ILE A 573 -0.37 -11.60 -14.30
N LYS A 574 -1.22 -11.38 -13.30
CA LYS A 574 -2.69 -11.23 -13.47
C LYS A 574 -3.12 -9.86 -14.04
N GLU A 575 -2.19 -8.94 -14.27
CA GLU A 575 -2.43 -7.63 -14.87
C GLU A 575 -1.65 -7.44 -16.18
N LEU A 576 -0.85 -8.42 -16.62
CA LEU A 576 -0.24 -8.42 -17.95
C LEU A 576 -1.35 -8.37 -19.01
N ILE A 577 -1.24 -7.40 -19.90
CA ILE A 577 -2.04 -7.33 -21.12
C ILE A 577 -1.40 -8.28 -22.13
N ILE A 578 -2.10 -9.35 -22.50
CA ILE A 578 -1.67 -10.23 -23.58
C ILE A 578 -2.41 -9.77 -24.83
N THR A 579 -1.73 -9.04 -25.71
CA THR A 579 -2.36 -8.52 -26.94
C THR A 579 -2.83 -9.65 -27.86
N ALA A 580 -3.69 -9.36 -28.84
CA ALA A 580 -4.10 -10.35 -29.83
C ALA A 580 -2.92 -10.91 -30.68
N GLY A 581 -1.77 -10.23 -30.69
CA GLY A 581 -0.52 -10.73 -31.28
C GLY A 581 0.33 -11.61 -30.37
N GLY A 582 -0.10 -11.87 -29.13
CA GLY A 582 0.63 -12.69 -28.15
C GLY A 582 1.72 -11.96 -27.36
N GLU A 583 1.91 -10.65 -27.56
CA GLU A 583 2.89 -9.87 -26.79
C GLU A 583 2.34 -9.56 -25.38
N ASN A 584 3.16 -9.87 -24.36
CA ASN A 584 2.90 -9.63 -22.95
C ASN A 584 3.36 -8.22 -22.55
N ILE A 585 2.42 -7.38 -22.09
CA ILE A 585 2.69 -5.96 -21.82
C ILE A 585 2.35 -5.64 -20.36
N PRO A 586 3.31 -5.21 -19.53
CA PRO A 586 3.03 -4.70 -18.19
C PRO A 586 2.39 -3.30 -18.31
N PRO A 587 1.17 -3.07 -17.78
CA PRO A 587 0.47 -1.81 -18.01
C PRO A 587 1.01 -0.64 -17.18
N VAL A 588 1.44 -0.88 -15.94
CA VAL A 588 1.79 0.18 -14.97
C VAL A 588 2.94 1.08 -15.45
N PRO A 589 4.05 0.57 -16.02
CA PRO A 589 5.11 1.45 -16.54
C PRO A 589 4.63 2.43 -17.61
N ILE A 590 3.69 2.02 -18.46
CA ILE A 590 3.12 2.86 -19.53
C ILE A 590 2.14 3.88 -18.94
N GLU A 591 1.34 3.49 -17.95
CA GLU A 591 0.41 4.38 -17.23
C GLU A 591 1.13 5.49 -16.47
N ASP A 592 2.20 5.15 -15.74
CA ASP A 592 3.01 6.13 -15.01
C ASP A 592 3.79 7.03 -15.96
N ALA A 593 4.30 6.52 -17.09
CA ALA A 593 4.92 7.34 -18.13
C ALA A 593 3.94 8.38 -18.73
N VAL A 594 2.65 8.02 -18.92
CA VAL A 594 1.62 8.99 -19.36
C VAL A 594 1.31 10.02 -18.28
N LYS A 595 1.20 9.61 -17.01
CA LYS A 595 1.01 10.55 -15.88
C LYS A 595 2.19 11.54 -15.75
N GLU A 596 3.42 11.10 -16.00
CA GLU A 596 4.61 11.94 -16.01
C GLU A 596 4.62 12.91 -17.21
N ALA A 597 4.34 12.39 -18.42
CA ALA A 597 4.30 13.18 -19.65
C ALA A 597 3.13 14.17 -19.72
N VAL A 598 2.07 13.95 -18.95
CA VAL A 598 0.81 14.73 -18.93
C VAL A 598 0.35 14.98 -17.49
N SER A 599 1.01 15.91 -16.80
CA SER A 599 0.77 16.23 -15.36
C SER A 599 -0.67 16.63 -14.95
N LEU A 600 -1.56 16.89 -15.92
CA LEU A 600 -2.99 17.17 -15.74
C LEU A 600 -3.83 15.89 -15.47
N VAL A 601 -3.31 14.72 -15.88
CA VAL A 601 -3.95 13.41 -15.67
C VAL A 601 -3.86 13.02 -14.19
N SER A 602 -4.97 12.58 -13.60
CA SER A 602 -5.01 12.05 -12.23
C SER A 602 -4.70 10.55 -12.22
N ASN A 603 -5.48 9.78 -12.97
CA ASN A 603 -5.30 8.34 -13.18
C ASN A 603 -5.24 8.01 -14.68
N ALA A 604 -4.42 7.02 -15.01
CA ALA A 604 -4.33 6.41 -16.34
C ALA A 604 -4.55 4.91 -16.20
N MET A 605 -5.37 4.31 -17.07
CA MET A 605 -5.55 2.87 -17.15
C MET A 605 -5.39 2.39 -18.60
N LEU A 606 -4.33 1.63 -18.83
CA LEU A 606 -4.04 0.96 -20.09
C LEU A 606 -5.00 -0.24 -20.29
N ILE A 607 -5.43 -0.42 -21.53
CA ILE A 607 -6.32 -1.47 -22.00
C ILE A 607 -5.72 -2.09 -23.24
N GLY A 608 -5.87 -3.41 -23.39
CA GLY A 608 -5.49 -4.10 -24.61
C GLY A 608 -5.50 -5.62 -24.54
N ASP A 609 -5.88 -6.21 -23.40
CA ASP A 609 -5.91 -7.67 -23.24
C ASP A 609 -6.82 -8.30 -24.30
N LYS A 610 -6.23 -9.18 -25.10
CA LYS A 610 -6.83 -9.87 -26.26
C LYS A 610 -7.36 -8.93 -27.33
N ARG A 611 -6.82 -7.71 -27.45
CA ARG A 611 -7.20 -6.70 -28.45
C ARG A 611 -6.09 -6.46 -29.49
N LYS A 612 -6.49 -5.89 -30.64
CA LYS A 612 -5.61 -5.59 -31.79
C LYS A 612 -4.54 -4.52 -31.49
N PHE A 613 -4.74 -3.68 -30.47
CA PHE A 613 -3.86 -2.58 -30.09
C PHE A 613 -4.14 -2.10 -28.66
N LEU A 614 -3.22 -1.31 -28.09
CA LEU A 614 -3.40 -0.66 -26.80
C LEU A 614 -4.24 0.61 -26.90
N ALA A 615 -5.15 0.77 -25.93
CA ALA A 615 -5.90 1.99 -25.68
C ALA A 615 -5.80 2.41 -24.20
N MET A 616 -6.28 3.61 -23.85
CA MET A 616 -6.15 4.13 -22.48
C MET A 616 -7.38 4.93 -22.00
N LEU A 617 -7.82 4.69 -20.77
CA LEU A 617 -8.72 5.58 -20.05
C LEU A 617 -7.88 6.58 -19.24
N LEU A 618 -8.22 7.86 -19.33
CA LEU A 618 -7.61 8.93 -18.56
C LEU A 618 -8.66 9.62 -17.70
N THR A 619 -8.26 10.08 -16.52
CA THR A 619 -9.06 10.99 -15.69
C THR A 619 -8.28 12.29 -15.45
N ILE A 620 -8.97 13.37 -15.10
CA ILE A 620 -8.36 14.69 -14.88
C ILE A 620 -8.36 15.02 -13.38
N LYS A 621 -7.33 15.75 -12.92
CA LYS A 621 -7.22 16.17 -11.52
C LYS A 621 -8.32 17.16 -11.13
N CYS A 622 -9.26 16.67 -10.32
CA CYS A 622 -10.40 17.43 -9.81
C CYS A 622 -10.37 17.56 -8.28
N GLN A 623 -11.22 18.45 -7.76
CA GLN A 623 -11.52 18.52 -6.34
C GLN A 623 -12.22 17.23 -5.88
N VAL A 624 -12.15 16.97 -4.58
CA VAL A 624 -12.75 15.78 -3.96
C VAL A 624 -13.56 16.26 -2.78
N ASN A 625 -14.83 15.86 -2.76
CA ASN A 625 -15.79 16.27 -1.75
C ASN A 625 -15.32 15.89 -0.35
N GLY A 626 -15.21 16.89 0.53
CA GLY A 626 -14.64 16.73 1.86
C GLY A 626 -15.35 15.70 2.72
N ASP A 627 -16.66 15.55 2.60
CA ASP A 627 -17.45 14.65 3.45
C ASP A 627 -17.52 13.23 2.88
N THR A 628 -17.91 13.12 1.62
CA THR A 628 -18.18 11.85 0.94
C THR A 628 -16.93 11.19 0.36
N GLY A 629 -15.88 11.95 0.04
CA GLY A 629 -14.70 11.44 -0.67
C GLY A 629 -14.93 11.14 -2.15
N ALA A 630 -16.07 11.55 -2.72
CA ALA A 630 -16.37 11.45 -4.15
C ALA A 630 -15.63 12.55 -4.95
N PRO A 631 -15.25 12.30 -6.22
CA PRO A 631 -14.70 13.33 -7.10
C PRO A 631 -15.78 14.37 -7.46
N GLU A 632 -15.39 15.63 -7.55
CA GLU A 632 -16.24 16.73 -7.99
C GLU A 632 -15.87 17.15 -9.42
N ASP A 633 -16.78 17.87 -10.10
CA ASP A 633 -16.53 18.35 -11.47
C ASP A 633 -15.52 19.50 -11.53
N GLU A 634 -15.27 20.20 -10.43
CA GLU A 634 -14.32 21.33 -10.41
C GLU A 634 -12.87 20.85 -10.44
N LEU A 635 -12.05 21.44 -11.30
CA LEU A 635 -10.61 21.15 -11.38
C LEU A 635 -9.88 21.61 -10.11
N THR A 636 -8.78 20.94 -9.73
CA THR A 636 -7.94 21.49 -8.66
C THR A 636 -7.31 22.82 -9.09
N PRO A 637 -6.97 23.73 -8.17
CA PRO A 637 -6.32 25.00 -8.51
C PRO A 637 -5.03 24.83 -9.34
N GLU A 638 -4.31 23.73 -9.13
CA GLU A 638 -3.12 23.35 -9.89
C GLU A 638 -3.47 22.90 -11.31
N ALA A 639 -4.56 22.15 -11.49
CA ALA A 639 -5.07 21.72 -12.79
C ALA A 639 -5.57 22.92 -13.62
N VAL A 640 -6.31 23.86 -13.02
CA VAL A 640 -6.73 25.11 -13.68
C VAL A 640 -5.53 25.92 -14.17
N GLU A 641 -4.50 26.04 -13.33
CA GLU A 641 -3.26 26.76 -13.67
C GLU A 641 -2.44 26.04 -14.78
N LEU A 642 -2.50 24.70 -14.86
CA LEU A 642 -1.95 23.94 -15.98
C LEU A 642 -2.75 24.16 -17.27
N CYS A 643 -4.10 24.16 -17.19
CA CYS A 643 -4.96 24.45 -18.34
C CYS A 643 -4.64 25.83 -18.93
N ARG A 644 -4.55 26.87 -18.08
CA ARG A 644 -4.19 28.24 -18.51
C ARG A 644 -2.83 28.32 -19.20
N LYS A 645 -1.82 27.59 -18.71
CA LYS A 645 -0.48 27.53 -19.35
C LYS A 645 -0.50 26.87 -20.72
N LEU A 646 -1.41 25.92 -20.94
CA LEU A 646 -1.63 25.29 -22.24
C LEU A 646 -2.47 26.16 -23.19
N GLY A 647 -3.10 27.24 -22.69
CA GLY A 647 -3.98 28.12 -23.48
C GLY A 647 -5.48 27.82 -23.33
N SER A 648 -5.85 26.99 -22.35
CA SER A 648 -7.25 26.65 -22.02
C SER A 648 -7.77 27.49 -20.85
N ASN A 649 -9.05 27.84 -20.90
CA ASN A 649 -9.77 28.48 -19.79
C ASN A 649 -10.58 27.49 -18.94
N ALA A 650 -10.42 26.18 -19.14
CA ALA A 650 -11.18 25.17 -18.44
C ALA A 650 -10.99 25.25 -16.91
N THR A 651 -12.11 25.19 -16.20
CA THR A 651 -12.24 25.12 -14.75
C THR A 651 -12.94 23.87 -14.27
N ARG A 652 -13.55 23.09 -15.19
CA ARG A 652 -14.31 21.87 -14.89
C ARG A 652 -13.85 20.67 -15.72
N VAL A 653 -13.99 19.46 -15.19
CA VAL A 653 -13.72 18.21 -15.91
C VAL A 653 -14.67 18.08 -17.10
N SER A 654 -15.95 18.44 -16.91
CA SER A 654 -16.98 18.46 -17.96
C SER A 654 -16.68 19.41 -19.13
N GLU A 655 -15.78 20.39 -18.97
CA GLU A 655 -15.33 21.28 -20.07
C GLU A 655 -14.23 20.62 -20.93
N ILE A 656 -13.52 19.62 -20.38
CA ILE A 656 -12.40 18.92 -21.02
C ILE A 656 -12.84 17.55 -21.57
N ALA A 657 -13.63 16.81 -20.80
CA ALA A 657 -14.06 15.45 -21.12
C ALA A 657 -14.81 15.35 -22.46
N GLY A 658 -14.73 14.19 -23.10
CA GLY A 658 -15.26 13.99 -24.46
C GLY A 658 -14.58 14.80 -25.56
N GLY A 659 -13.41 15.40 -25.30
CA GLY A 659 -12.65 16.19 -26.30
C GLY A 659 -13.23 17.56 -26.61
N ARG A 660 -14.03 18.12 -25.68
CA ARG A 660 -14.64 19.45 -25.79
C ARG A 660 -13.58 20.55 -25.83
N ASP A 661 -12.55 20.44 -24.99
CA ASP A 661 -11.36 21.28 -25.06
C ASP A 661 -10.32 20.69 -26.01
N ARG A 662 -10.23 21.27 -27.21
CA ARG A 662 -9.27 20.86 -28.25
C ARG A 662 -7.81 21.14 -27.89
N VAL A 663 -7.55 22.14 -27.06
CA VAL A 663 -6.19 22.55 -26.65
C VAL A 663 -5.64 21.52 -25.66
N ILE A 664 -6.44 21.16 -24.66
CA ILE A 664 -6.10 20.10 -23.71
C ILE A 664 -6.01 18.74 -24.41
N HIS A 665 -6.94 18.43 -25.32
CA HIS A 665 -6.87 17.19 -26.10
C HIS A 665 -5.60 17.09 -26.95
N ALA A 666 -5.13 18.19 -27.55
CA ALA A 666 -3.87 18.22 -28.30
C ALA A 666 -2.65 18.02 -27.38
N ALA A 667 -2.61 18.67 -26.21
CA ALA A 667 -1.53 18.52 -25.24
C ALA A 667 -1.42 17.08 -24.69
N ILE A 668 -2.57 16.42 -24.46
CA ILE A 668 -2.61 15.01 -24.05
C ILE A 668 -2.09 14.11 -25.19
N GLN A 669 -2.53 14.34 -26.44
CA GLN A 669 -2.04 13.58 -27.60
C GLN A 669 -0.52 13.72 -27.77
N GLU A 670 0.04 14.92 -27.58
CA GLU A 670 1.48 15.15 -27.66
C GLU A 670 2.23 14.40 -26.55
N GLY A 671 1.71 14.38 -25.32
CA GLY A 671 2.28 13.59 -24.23
C GLY A 671 2.25 12.09 -24.50
N ILE A 672 1.15 11.57 -25.05
CA ILE A 672 1.05 10.16 -25.46
C ILE A 672 2.02 9.84 -26.61
N ASN A 673 2.24 10.78 -27.55
CA ASN A 673 3.24 10.61 -28.60
C ASN A 673 4.65 10.48 -28.01
N ARG A 674 5.03 11.33 -27.05
CA ARG A 674 6.32 11.24 -26.33
C ARG A 674 6.49 9.92 -25.56
N VAL A 675 5.42 9.38 -24.98
CA VAL A 675 5.48 8.03 -24.35
C VAL A 675 5.67 6.95 -25.41
N ASN A 676 4.91 7.02 -26.51
CA ASN A 676 5.00 6.06 -27.62
C ASN A 676 6.37 6.08 -28.33
N GLU A 677 7.09 7.20 -28.35
CA GLU A 677 8.47 7.30 -28.86
C GLU A 677 9.46 6.44 -28.07
N ASN A 678 9.17 6.17 -26.80
CA ASN A 678 9.98 5.33 -25.92
C ASN A 678 9.47 3.88 -25.80
N ALA A 679 8.45 3.50 -26.59
CA ALA A 679 7.88 2.15 -26.55
C ALA A 679 8.84 1.11 -27.17
N THR A 680 9.10 0.03 -26.44
CA THR A 680 10.04 -1.05 -26.83
C THR A 680 9.59 -1.82 -28.08
N SER A 681 8.29 -1.79 -28.38
CA SER A 681 7.69 -2.46 -29.54
C SER A 681 6.55 -1.63 -30.13
N ASN A 682 6.13 -1.97 -31.35
CA ASN A 682 4.93 -1.38 -31.96
C ASN A 682 3.63 -1.80 -31.24
N ALA A 683 3.59 -2.95 -30.57
CA ALA A 683 2.42 -3.38 -29.80
C ALA A 683 2.27 -2.58 -28.49
N GLN A 684 3.38 -2.09 -27.93
CA GLN A 684 3.41 -1.24 -26.74
C GLN A 684 3.02 0.22 -26.98
N ARG A 685 2.71 0.62 -28.23
CA ARG A 685 2.23 1.97 -28.56
C ARG A 685 0.73 2.11 -28.29
N ILE A 686 0.37 3.11 -27.49
CA ILE A 686 -1.02 3.54 -27.24
C ILE A 686 -1.57 4.14 -28.55
N GLN A 687 -2.58 3.51 -29.14
CA GLN A 687 -3.19 3.98 -30.41
C GLN A 687 -4.45 4.83 -30.21
N LYS A 688 -5.19 4.62 -29.12
CA LYS A 688 -6.41 5.38 -28.80
C LYS A 688 -6.50 5.68 -27.31
N TRP A 689 -7.21 6.74 -26.95
CA TRP A 689 -7.45 7.09 -25.55
C TRP A 689 -8.73 7.94 -25.43
N ILE A 690 -9.29 8.03 -24.24
CA ILE A 690 -10.36 8.97 -23.90
C ILE A 690 -10.12 9.58 -22.52
N ILE A 691 -10.81 10.69 -22.26
CA ILE A 691 -10.94 11.29 -20.94
C ILE A 691 -12.33 10.94 -20.40
N LEU A 692 -12.39 10.40 -19.19
CA LEU A 692 -13.62 10.11 -18.46
C LEU A 692 -14.16 11.35 -17.75
N ASP A 693 -15.48 11.40 -17.56
CA ASP A 693 -16.18 12.53 -16.93
C ASP A 693 -15.94 12.65 -15.40
N GLN A 694 -15.37 11.63 -14.75
CA GLN A 694 -15.08 11.60 -13.31
C GLN A 694 -13.72 10.94 -13.03
N ASP A 695 -13.10 11.30 -11.91
CA ASP A 695 -11.86 10.66 -11.43
C ASP A 695 -12.13 9.35 -10.66
N PHE A 696 -11.14 8.46 -10.58
CA PHE A 696 -11.26 7.20 -9.86
C PHE A 696 -11.24 7.42 -8.34
N SER A 697 -12.10 6.71 -7.61
CA SER A 697 -12.31 6.94 -6.19
C SER A 697 -12.54 5.64 -5.39
N ILE A 698 -12.45 5.73 -4.06
CA ILE A 698 -12.78 4.61 -3.19
C ILE A 698 -14.31 4.41 -3.12
N THR A 699 -15.08 5.49 -3.21
CA THR A 699 -16.54 5.50 -3.07
C THR A 699 -17.29 5.14 -4.35
N GLY A 700 -16.80 5.55 -5.53
CA GLY A 700 -17.23 5.02 -6.84
C GLY A 700 -16.82 3.56 -7.04
N GLY A 701 -15.79 3.13 -6.32
CA GLY A 701 -15.37 1.72 -6.23
C GLY A 701 -14.28 1.33 -7.23
N GLU A 702 -13.81 2.27 -8.05
CA GLU A 702 -12.68 2.10 -8.98
C GLU A 702 -11.38 1.79 -8.22
N LEU A 703 -11.24 2.36 -7.02
CA LEU A 703 -10.09 2.15 -6.12
C LEU A 703 -10.46 1.25 -4.92
N GLY A 704 -9.48 0.52 -4.42
CA GLY A 704 -9.53 -0.17 -3.12
C GLY A 704 -9.26 0.78 -1.94
N PRO A 705 -9.50 0.34 -0.69
CA PRO A 705 -9.27 1.15 0.51
C PRO A 705 -7.83 1.69 0.64
N THR A 706 -6.86 1.01 0.03
CA THR A 706 -5.44 1.40 -0.07
C THR A 706 -5.10 2.24 -1.31
N MET A 707 -6.10 2.84 -1.97
CA MET A 707 -5.99 3.61 -3.23
C MET A 707 -5.46 2.82 -4.45
N LYS A 708 -5.48 1.49 -4.42
CA LYS A 708 -5.11 0.63 -5.57
C LYS A 708 -6.23 0.54 -6.60
N LEU A 709 -5.89 0.63 -7.89
CA LEU A 709 -6.81 0.46 -9.01
C LEU A 709 -7.38 -0.98 -9.09
N LYS A 710 -8.71 -1.12 -9.16
CA LYS A 710 -9.41 -2.39 -9.37
C LYS A 710 -9.72 -2.59 -10.86
N ARG A 711 -8.71 -2.92 -11.67
CA ARG A 711 -8.84 -3.05 -13.15
C ARG A 711 -10.10 -3.80 -13.62
N PRO A 712 -10.49 -4.97 -13.07
CA PRO A 712 -11.67 -5.69 -13.56
C PRO A 712 -13.00 -5.00 -13.24
N VAL A 713 -13.06 -4.23 -12.15
CA VAL A 713 -14.22 -3.41 -11.80
C VAL A 713 -14.33 -2.23 -12.77
N VAL A 714 -13.22 -1.53 -13.03
CA VAL A 714 -13.16 -0.41 -13.98
C VAL A 714 -13.49 -0.85 -15.42
N MET A 715 -12.97 -2.01 -15.87
CA MET A 715 -13.35 -2.62 -17.16
C MET A 715 -14.85 -2.95 -17.27
N LYS A 716 -15.50 -3.28 -16.15
CA LYS A 716 -16.95 -3.53 -16.11
C LYS A 716 -17.74 -2.21 -16.11
N MET A 717 -17.29 -1.20 -15.38
CA MET A 717 -17.94 0.11 -15.28
C MET A 717 -17.89 0.87 -16.61
N TYR A 718 -16.72 0.94 -17.25
CA TYR A 718 -16.52 1.69 -18.49
C TYR A 718 -16.55 0.80 -19.75
N LYS A 719 -17.29 -0.31 -19.70
CA LYS A 719 -17.33 -1.31 -20.77
C LYS A 719 -17.68 -0.70 -22.14
N GLU A 720 -18.65 0.22 -22.18
CA GLU A 720 -19.10 0.82 -23.45
C GLU A 720 -18.02 1.69 -24.10
N GLN A 721 -17.31 2.47 -23.29
CA GLN A 721 -16.16 3.27 -23.67
C GLN A 721 -15.01 2.39 -24.17
N VAL A 722 -14.73 1.29 -23.44
CA VAL A 722 -13.71 0.30 -23.84
C VAL A 722 -14.03 -0.32 -25.20
N GLU A 723 -15.27 -0.78 -25.41
CA GLU A 723 -15.66 -1.35 -26.71
C GLU A 723 -15.67 -0.30 -27.82
N HIS A 724 -15.93 0.99 -27.53
CA HIS A 724 -15.87 2.06 -28.53
C HIS A 724 -14.48 2.21 -29.16
N PHE A 725 -13.39 1.93 -28.43
CA PHE A 725 -12.05 1.88 -29.04
C PHE A 725 -11.95 0.86 -30.16
N TYR A 726 -12.57 -0.32 -29.98
CA TYR A 726 -12.38 -1.49 -30.84
C TYR A 726 -13.52 -1.74 -31.83
N LYS A 727 -14.60 -0.95 -31.76
CA LYS A 727 -15.58 -0.84 -32.84
C LYS A 727 -14.86 -0.35 -34.10
N GLU A 728 -14.95 -1.12 -35.17
CA GLU A 728 -14.48 -0.70 -36.48
C GLU A 728 -15.34 0.48 -36.93
N VAL A 729 -14.69 1.61 -37.20
CA VAL A 729 -15.36 2.70 -37.93
C VAL A 729 -15.56 2.18 -39.33
N VAL A 730 -16.80 1.78 -39.65
CA VAL A 730 -17.23 1.60 -41.03
C VAL A 730 -17.14 2.98 -41.68
N THR A 731 -15.97 3.29 -42.22
CA THR A 731 -15.75 4.51 -42.98
C THR A 731 -16.74 4.49 -44.14
N PRO A 732 -17.63 5.48 -44.29
CA PRO A 732 -18.43 5.61 -45.50
C PRO A 732 -17.43 5.71 -46.65
N ILE A 733 -17.49 4.76 -47.58
CA ILE A 733 -16.62 4.80 -48.77
C ILE A 733 -17.04 6.05 -49.53
N ASN A 734 -16.23 7.10 -49.40
CA ASN A 734 -16.41 8.32 -50.14
C ASN A 734 -16.22 7.95 -51.62
N THR A 735 -17.29 8.06 -52.42
CA THR A 735 -17.37 7.55 -53.80
C THR A 735 -16.54 8.38 -54.77
N TYR A 736 -15.22 8.27 -54.63
CA TYR A 736 -14.19 8.86 -55.49
C TYR A 736 -12.97 7.94 -55.58
N LEU A 737 -13.19 6.67 -55.98
CA LEU A 737 -12.19 5.81 -56.64
C LEU A 737 -12.79 4.52 -57.26
N ASP A 738 -14.06 4.55 -57.67
CA ASP A 738 -14.68 3.43 -58.41
C ASP A 738 -14.29 3.44 -59.90
N GLN A 739 -13.02 3.11 -60.16
CA GLN A 739 -12.56 2.62 -61.48
C GLN A 739 -11.49 1.51 -61.39
N ARG A 740 -11.05 1.10 -60.18
CA ARG A 740 -10.02 0.05 -60.00
C ARG A 740 -10.54 -1.29 -59.45
N HIS A 741 -11.84 -1.46 -59.21
CA HIS A 741 -12.41 -2.75 -58.76
C HIS A 741 -13.07 -3.60 -59.85
N ILE A 742 -13.33 -3.04 -61.04
CA ILE A 742 -13.85 -3.77 -62.21
C ILE A 742 -12.84 -4.82 -62.75
N GLY A 743 -11.56 -4.71 -62.37
CA GLY A 743 -10.50 -5.65 -62.78
C GLY A 743 -10.50 -6.99 -62.03
N CYS A 744 -10.70 -6.99 -60.71
CA CYS A 744 -10.56 -8.22 -59.89
C CYS A 744 -11.73 -9.20 -60.07
N GLU A 745 -12.97 -8.73 -60.18
CA GLU A 745 -14.11 -9.63 -60.38
C GLU A 745 -14.05 -10.38 -61.71
N ARG A 746 -13.52 -9.76 -62.78
CA ARG A 746 -13.30 -10.45 -64.07
C ARG A 746 -12.22 -11.53 -63.96
N ILE A 747 -11.19 -11.33 -63.15
CA ILE A 747 -10.15 -12.35 -62.90
C ILE A 747 -10.73 -13.54 -62.11
N ILE A 748 -11.58 -13.28 -61.12
CA ILE A 748 -12.26 -14.33 -60.35
C ILE A 748 -13.27 -15.09 -61.23
N GLN A 749 -14.07 -14.41 -62.06
CA GLN A 749 -14.99 -15.07 -63.00
C GLN A 749 -14.26 -15.89 -64.08
N LEU A 750 -13.08 -15.45 -64.57
CA LEU A 750 -12.25 -16.27 -65.46
C LEU A 750 -11.77 -17.56 -64.75
N LYS A 751 -11.35 -17.45 -63.48
CA LYS A 751 -10.84 -18.59 -62.70
C LYS A 751 -11.92 -19.66 -62.51
N THR A 752 -13.15 -19.26 -62.21
CA THR A 752 -14.30 -20.17 -62.06
C THR A 752 -14.73 -20.80 -63.40
N SER A 753 -14.64 -20.04 -64.50
CA SER A 753 -15.01 -20.51 -65.85
C SER A 753 -13.98 -21.49 -66.44
N ILE A 754 -12.70 -21.36 -66.08
CA ILE A 754 -11.64 -22.29 -66.53
C ILE A 754 -11.67 -23.59 -65.73
N CYS A 755 -12.03 -23.55 -64.44
CA CYS A 755 -12.23 -24.75 -63.62
C CYS A 755 -13.48 -25.58 -63.96
N SER A 756 -14.50 -25.00 -64.61
CA SER A 756 -15.65 -25.77 -65.13
C SER A 756 -15.38 -26.42 -66.49
N LEU A 757 -14.42 -25.92 -67.26
CA LEU A 757 -14.00 -26.51 -68.55
C LEU A 757 -13.11 -27.75 -68.41
N SER A 758 -12.53 -28.01 -67.23
CA SER A 758 -11.68 -29.19 -66.99
C SER A 758 -12.43 -30.45 -66.55
N SER A 759 -13.75 -30.36 -66.29
CA SER A 759 -14.59 -31.45 -65.78
C SER A 759 -15.57 -32.05 -66.80
N HIS A 760 -15.47 -31.68 -68.09
CA HIS A 760 -16.25 -32.29 -69.17
C HIS A 760 -15.50 -33.42 -69.91
N PRO A 761 -16.15 -34.57 -70.18
CA PRO A 761 -15.47 -35.82 -70.60
C PRO A 761 -15.04 -35.88 -72.08
N VAL A 762 -14.82 -34.74 -72.74
CA VAL A 762 -14.47 -34.66 -74.18
C VAL A 762 -13.01 -34.21 -74.42
N PHE A 763 -12.33 -33.62 -73.43
CA PHE A 763 -10.94 -33.16 -73.58
C PHE A 763 -9.85 -34.19 -73.21
N ALA A 764 -10.18 -35.48 -73.26
CA ALA A 764 -9.23 -36.58 -73.14
C ALA A 764 -8.49 -36.86 -74.47
N ARG A 765 -7.61 -35.94 -74.92
CA ARG A 765 -6.43 -36.15 -75.81
C ARG A 765 -5.96 -34.84 -76.49
N LYS A 766 -4.90 -34.20 -75.95
CA LYS A 766 -3.68 -33.76 -76.68
C LYS A 766 -2.76 -32.92 -75.77
N LYS A 767 -1.45 -33.01 -76.01
CA LYS A 767 -0.41 -32.21 -75.34
C LYS A 767 -0.59 -30.74 -75.69
N ASN A 768 -1.06 -29.90 -74.76
CA ASN A 768 -0.93 -28.42 -74.83
C ASN A 768 -1.18 -27.65 -73.52
N VAL A 769 -1.35 -28.32 -72.38
CA VAL A 769 -1.62 -27.65 -71.08
C VAL A 769 -0.38 -26.90 -70.54
N SER A 770 0.83 -27.37 -70.83
CA SER A 770 2.08 -26.79 -70.29
C SER A 770 2.37 -25.37 -70.80
N TYR A 771 1.96 -25.01 -72.02
CA TYR A 771 2.23 -23.68 -72.57
C TYR A 771 1.37 -22.59 -71.92
N LEU A 772 0.16 -22.94 -71.47
CA LEU A 772 -0.78 -21.99 -70.85
C LEU A 772 -0.39 -21.64 -69.40
N LEU A 773 0.17 -22.60 -68.65
CA LEU A 773 0.71 -22.32 -67.30
C LEU A 773 1.96 -21.43 -67.34
N LEU A 774 2.84 -21.62 -68.33
CA LEU A 774 4.09 -20.84 -68.44
C LEU A 774 3.83 -19.35 -68.68
N LEU A 775 2.86 -18.98 -69.54
CA LEU A 775 2.46 -17.58 -69.68
C LEU A 775 1.87 -17.00 -68.38
N PHE A 776 1.12 -17.80 -67.62
CA PHE A 776 0.52 -17.33 -66.37
C PHE A 776 1.58 -17.01 -65.29
N CYS A 777 2.64 -17.82 -65.18
CA CYS A 777 3.75 -17.55 -64.28
C CYS A 777 4.50 -16.24 -64.61
N SER A 778 4.77 -15.95 -65.88
CA SER A 778 5.45 -14.69 -66.26
C SER A 778 4.62 -13.45 -65.92
N VAL A 779 3.30 -13.49 -66.05
CA VAL A 779 2.43 -12.36 -65.69
C VAL A 779 2.36 -12.18 -64.16
N CYS A 780 2.32 -13.26 -63.39
CA CYS A 780 2.35 -13.17 -61.93
C CYS A 780 3.68 -12.66 -61.37
N ILE A 781 4.82 -12.99 -61.99
CA ILE A 781 6.14 -12.50 -61.55
C ILE A 781 6.30 -11.00 -61.78
N GLY A 782 5.75 -10.45 -62.87
CA GLY A 782 5.79 -9.01 -63.15
C GLY A 782 4.93 -8.13 -62.22
N LEU A 783 3.93 -8.71 -61.54
CA LEU A 783 3.01 -7.98 -60.65
C LEU A 783 3.45 -7.94 -59.18
N VAL A 784 4.56 -8.61 -58.83
CA VAL A 784 5.10 -8.68 -57.45
C VAL A 784 6.25 -7.69 -57.23
N SER A 785 6.77 -7.03 -58.27
CA SER A 785 7.86 -6.03 -58.15
C SER A 785 7.37 -4.57 -58.09
N GLU A 786 6.08 -4.32 -57.89
CA GLU A 786 5.49 -2.97 -57.86
C GLU A 786 4.46 -2.81 -56.71
N PHE A 787 4.68 -3.52 -55.60
CA PHE A 787 3.91 -3.45 -54.34
C PHE A 787 4.81 -3.25 -53.13
#